data_AF-A0A1M5EVN5-F1
#
_entry.id   AF-A0A1M5EVN5-F1
#
_cell.length_a   1.000
_cell.length_b   1.000
_cell.length_c   1.000
_cell.angle_alpha   90.00
_cell.angle_beta   90.00
_cell.angle_gamma   90.00
#
_symmetry.space_group_name_H-M   'P 1'
#
loop_
_entity.id
_entity.type
_entity.pdbx_description
1 polymer ?
#
loop_
_entity_poly.entity_id
_entity_poly.type
_entity_poly.pdbx_seq_one_letter_code
_entity_poly.pdbx_strand_id
1 'polypeptide(L)'
;MKSAWLILALLQIYLIACSNSEQVLSEEILTEGFFLDSLALNESLVRDSLLRDSLLNDSLLRDSLYKDSLLKDSLVKDSLLNDSLLRDSLFKDSVLRADSLAEIERMNKNGMFLIASKGMSVELGTNIADARVSERPSMKVKLDYDFYLSKHETTCAEFNGLMKKATGLTLECEDENLPATNVTYFDAVLFANERSKENELDTAYTYASARFDSEKHCVNLEGLAYHPEKVSYHLPTEAEWVYAASKNWNMREAWTADDSQFKLHNVCSKSVPSTEFCDLAGNAMEWVNDWLGTFRDTIVLNYVGPPDGGSLGQRVVKGGSYRNASGAVNFYSRGDVYAVTSSTRAEYVGFRLAYGSIPDAVWMDAEGKAALSRVILLANSSTLHSVVKTFNAKLAFRNDVSGNLAFVDYSSGAQTVVEIEDTLEVFHPDISPDGNLVAFCTKFEGVEGSSELYVRDLNKDGSHLVKLDFESAAIPRWRILENGDTAIVFVTSAGNNNDESAFRSASTWQVTFANGKFGTPQKLFDGAYHGGISKDDRLAVTGARRLRAKVADSESPLSQSARDTMWYNGEQACNVSLSQDKRKKTLFLDFGSATGRNFVGKRYATHERLLIADSLGRLVQSIGAPAGMTFDHSEWVRGSSHLAVATLVNVNGSHRTIVLIDLTDSSFVNLVESDELWHPSLWVNENAFADDNSGLDLDSAAFYYDNVSNPLLSHKMNIFWSASDSLNVVALGSSRMSVGFIANAITYGKAFNMAAIPSDMDVSLYLARYYVLAHCPQLKTIVVGLDFDLWNEPENTTLTLNFLSFPGYFYDYTHKYWVGIEGVEEIKNISRKIVEENEVLSGFAMSMGWVPVEDGFSWNNTGFNENFVINDSTWSDKPLTIRREMSNLQTLIEDAARKGVKVVGVVFPQSPEYANTGSYGRHGMRRSHALKLIEDVRKFEQRYDNFYLMDENKMGNHDYADSLAYDYDHLNVLGAVQITTRIDSVLNAIK
;
A
#
# COMPACT_ATOMS: atom_id res chain seq x y z
N MET A 1 -18.17 33.63 19.15
CA MET A 1 -18.60 32.50 20.00
C MET A 1 -18.63 31.15 19.26
N LYS A 2 -19.01 31.09 17.96
CA LYS A 2 -18.98 29.82 17.17
C LYS A 2 -17.57 29.32 16.80
N SER A 3 -16.58 30.20 16.68
CA SER A 3 -15.17 29.84 16.42
C SER A 3 -14.43 29.27 17.63
N ALA A 4 -14.92 29.49 18.86
CA ALA A 4 -14.26 29.01 20.08
C ALA A 4 -14.49 27.50 20.33
N TRP A 5 -15.60 26.95 19.86
CA TRP A 5 -15.92 25.52 20.00
C TRP A 5 -15.12 24.64 19.04
N LEU A 6 -14.89 25.11 17.81
CA LEU A 6 -13.99 24.46 16.86
C LEU A 6 -12.54 24.47 17.38
N ILE A 7 -12.12 25.59 17.99
CA ILE A 7 -10.80 25.72 18.63
C ILE A 7 -10.66 24.76 19.81
N LEU A 8 -11.69 24.64 20.67
CA LEU A 8 -11.68 23.70 21.80
C LEU A 8 -11.67 22.23 21.35
N ALA A 9 -12.44 21.86 20.33
CA ALA A 9 -12.43 20.51 19.78
C ALA A 9 -11.09 20.17 19.10
N LEU A 10 -10.52 21.10 18.32
CA LEU A 10 -9.22 20.93 17.68
C LEU A 10 -8.06 20.89 18.69
N LEU A 11 -8.08 21.74 19.73
CA LEU A 11 -7.07 21.69 20.80
C LEU A 11 -7.17 20.41 21.64
N GLN A 12 -8.38 19.93 21.92
CA GLN A 12 -8.58 18.75 22.76
C GLN A 12 -8.20 17.47 22.01
N ILE A 13 -8.37 17.42 20.68
CA ILE A 13 -7.90 16.32 19.82
C ILE A 13 -6.37 16.41 19.61
N TYR A 14 -5.82 17.62 19.41
CA TYR A 14 -4.37 17.82 19.29
C TYR A 14 -3.62 17.48 20.59
N LEU A 15 -4.19 17.80 21.75
CA LEU A 15 -3.63 17.40 23.05
C LEU A 15 -3.67 15.89 23.27
N ILE A 16 -4.69 15.18 22.77
CA ILE A 16 -4.76 13.71 22.82
C ILE A 16 -3.75 13.07 21.85
N ALA A 17 -3.52 13.68 20.68
CA ALA A 17 -2.51 13.24 19.73
C ALA A 17 -1.08 13.48 20.24
N CYS A 18 -0.82 14.60 20.92
CA CYS A 18 0.47 14.89 21.56
C CYS A 18 0.71 14.15 22.89
N SER A 19 -0.34 13.82 23.65
CA SER A 19 -0.18 13.07 24.91
C SER A 19 0.18 11.60 24.70
N ASN A 20 -0.09 11.05 23.51
CA ASN A 20 0.32 9.69 23.16
C ASN A 20 1.81 9.60 22.74
N SER A 21 2.53 10.72 22.64
CA SER A 21 3.97 10.78 22.39
C SER A 21 4.82 11.17 23.63
N GLU A 22 4.21 11.52 24.77
CA GLU A 22 4.91 11.82 26.01
C GLU A 22 4.19 11.19 27.22
N GLN A 23 4.29 9.87 27.38
CA GLN A 23 3.98 9.25 28.65
C GLN A 23 4.82 8.01 28.95
N VAL A 24 6.14 8.15 28.86
CA VAL A 24 7.07 7.35 29.65
C VAL A 24 8.20 8.28 30.09
N LEU A 25 8.04 8.92 31.25
CA LEU A 25 9.08 9.18 32.26
C LEU A 25 8.54 10.14 33.34
N SER A 26 8.87 9.81 34.59
CA SER A 26 8.62 10.52 35.85
C SER A 26 7.21 10.41 36.45
N GLU A 27 7.07 9.55 37.48
CA GLU A 27 7.09 10.01 38.87
C GLU A 27 7.21 8.81 39.84
N GLU A 28 8.34 8.76 40.54
CA GLU A 28 8.51 8.03 41.79
C GLU A 28 7.99 8.90 42.96
N ILE A 29 7.62 8.23 44.05
CA ILE A 29 7.35 8.73 45.42
C ILE A 29 5.86 8.95 45.73
N LEU A 30 5.23 7.94 46.38
CA LEU A 30 4.75 8.08 47.76
C LEU A 30 4.51 6.68 48.37
N THR A 31 5.15 6.50 49.51
CA THR A 31 5.19 5.34 50.40
C THR A 31 3.96 5.23 51.33
N GLU A 32 3.83 4.03 51.94
CA GLU A 32 2.94 3.63 53.06
C GLU A 32 1.55 3.15 52.63
N GLY A 33 1.07 1.94 52.92
CA GLY A 33 1.53 0.81 53.72
C GLY A 33 0.29 -0.05 54.04
N PHE A 34 0.41 -1.39 54.03
CA PHE A 34 -0.27 -2.39 54.89
C PHE A 34 -0.25 -3.81 54.27
N PHE A 35 0.76 -4.58 54.69
CA PHE A 35 0.73 -5.94 55.25
C PHE A 35 -0.07 -7.10 54.60
N LEU A 36 0.72 -8.14 54.23
CA LEU A 36 0.63 -9.60 54.50
C LEU A 36 -0.64 -10.34 54.04
N ASP A 37 -0.58 -11.50 53.37
CA ASP A 37 0.15 -12.76 53.55
C ASP A 37 0.08 -13.51 52.19
N SER A 38 0.92 -14.45 51.73
CA SER A 38 1.87 -15.38 52.33
C SER A 38 2.69 -16.07 51.20
N LEU A 39 4.01 -16.21 51.42
CA LEU A 39 4.85 -17.43 51.25
C LEU A 39 4.75 -18.25 49.93
N ALA A 40 5.82 -18.64 49.24
CA ALA A 40 7.26 -18.57 49.49
C ALA A 40 8.06 -18.86 48.20
N LEU A 41 9.19 -18.16 48.09
CA LEU A 41 10.41 -18.45 47.31
C LEU A 41 10.91 -19.90 47.54
N ASN A 42 11.80 -20.51 46.76
CA ASN A 42 13.03 -19.94 46.23
C ASN A 42 13.72 -20.87 45.22
N GLU A 43 14.49 -20.26 44.33
CA GLU A 43 15.58 -20.88 43.58
C GLU A 43 16.79 -21.25 44.45
N SER A 44 17.66 -22.05 43.82
CA SER A 44 19.13 -22.04 43.86
C SER A 44 19.82 -23.23 44.54
N LEU A 45 20.76 -23.86 43.81
CA LEU A 45 22.19 -24.00 44.16
C LEU A 45 22.93 -25.06 43.31
N VAL A 46 23.75 -24.59 42.37
CA VAL A 46 25.22 -24.73 42.25
C VAL A 46 25.94 -26.04 42.71
N ARG A 47 26.69 -26.61 41.75
CA ARG A 47 28.02 -27.31 41.77
C ARG A 47 28.24 -28.79 42.15
N ASP A 48 28.95 -29.43 41.20
CA ASP A 48 30.20 -30.22 41.30
C ASP A 48 30.23 -31.77 41.41
N SER A 49 31.21 -32.30 40.66
CA SER A 49 31.98 -33.57 40.79
C SER A 49 31.46 -34.83 40.05
N LEU A 50 32.25 -35.75 39.47
CA LEU A 50 33.67 -35.92 39.05
C LEU A 50 33.79 -37.34 38.42
N LEU A 51 34.71 -37.55 37.44
CA LEU A 51 35.47 -38.82 37.11
C LEU A 51 34.71 -40.02 36.51
N ARG A 52 35.27 -40.98 35.73
CA ARG A 52 36.42 -41.17 34.79
C ARG A 52 36.35 -42.66 34.33
N ASP A 53 36.88 -42.96 33.13
CA ASP A 53 37.47 -44.24 32.63
C ASP A 53 36.59 -45.53 32.41
N SER A 54 36.60 -46.11 31.19
CA SER A 54 37.54 -47.18 30.80
C SER A 54 37.19 -47.95 29.48
N LEU A 55 38.23 -48.07 28.65
CA LEU A 55 38.54 -48.79 27.40
C LEU A 55 38.11 -50.27 27.15
N LEU A 56 37.94 -50.58 25.84
CA LEU A 56 38.39 -51.73 24.99
C LEU A 56 38.01 -53.22 25.28
N ASN A 57 37.56 -53.95 24.24
CA ASN A 57 38.24 -55.17 23.75
C ASN A 57 37.72 -55.79 22.41
N ASP A 58 38.66 -55.94 21.46
CA ASP A 58 39.01 -57.04 20.53
C ASP A 58 38.02 -58.00 19.81
N SER A 59 37.98 -57.82 18.47
CA SER A 59 38.41 -58.67 17.33
C SER A 59 38.45 -60.25 17.30
N LEU A 60 37.93 -60.77 16.17
CA LEU A 60 38.39 -61.88 15.26
C LEU A 60 38.08 -63.39 15.47
N LEU A 61 37.89 -64.07 14.31
CA LEU A 61 38.03 -65.51 13.91
C LEU A 61 36.71 -66.19 13.42
N ARG A 62 36.62 -67.05 12.38
CA ARG A 62 37.56 -67.67 11.42
C ARG A 62 36.80 -68.42 10.28
N ASP A 63 37.52 -68.69 9.18
CA ASP A 63 37.15 -69.38 7.93
C ASP A 63 36.98 -70.93 7.95
N SER A 64 36.09 -71.40 7.06
CA SER A 64 36.15 -72.51 6.04
C SER A 64 36.41 -74.01 6.37
N LEU A 65 35.66 -74.92 5.70
CA LEU A 65 36.14 -76.04 4.83
C LEU A 65 35.03 -77.03 4.32
N TYR A 66 34.71 -76.97 3.01
CA TYR A 66 34.79 -77.98 1.91
C TYR A 66 34.11 -79.40 1.84
N LYS A 67 33.66 -79.70 0.57
CA LYS A 67 33.54 -80.97 -0.24
C LYS A 67 32.19 -81.74 -0.27
N ASP A 68 31.68 -82.34 -1.38
CA ASP A 68 32.06 -82.47 -2.82
C ASP A 68 30.88 -83.08 -3.65
N SER A 69 30.81 -82.79 -4.97
CA SER A 69 30.29 -83.61 -6.12
C SER A 69 28.77 -83.84 -6.33
N LEU A 70 28.11 -83.86 -7.53
CA LEU A 70 28.41 -83.69 -8.98
C LEU A 70 27.08 -83.70 -9.80
N LEU A 71 27.01 -82.89 -10.88
CA LEU A 71 26.30 -83.08 -12.18
C LEU A 71 24.75 -83.27 -12.27
N LYS A 72 24.01 -82.31 -12.85
CA LYS A 72 23.75 -82.10 -14.31
C LYS A 72 22.41 -81.38 -14.61
N ASP A 73 22.52 -80.40 -15.50
CA ASP A 73 21.55 -79.88 -16.48
C ASP A 73 20.36 -78.98 -16.06
N SER A 74 20.50 -77.72 -16.49
CA SER A 74 19.53 -76.97 -17.32
C SER A 74 18.51 -76.03 -16.65
N LEU A 75 18.89 -74.75 -16.70
CA LEU A 75 18.10 -73.59 -17.19
C LEU A 75 17.13 -72.83 -16.26
N VAL A 76 17.50 -71.55 -16.13
CA VAL A 76 16.69 -70.31 -16.01
C VAL A 76 16.44 -69.76 -14.60
N LYS A 77 17.16 -68.66 -14.35
CA LYS A 77 16.83 -67.56 -13.44
C LYS A 77 15.42 -67.02 -13.75
N ASP A 78 14.57 -66.94 -12.73
CA ASP A 78 13.86 -65.72 -12.31
C ASP A 78 12.73 -66.05 -11.33
N SER A 79 12.89 -65.65 -10.07
CA SER A 79 11.88 -65.01 -9.22
C SER A 79 12.31 -65.09 -7.75
N LEU A 80 11.85 -64.10 -6.97
CA LEU A 80 11.97 -63.94 -5.51
C LEU A 80 13.13 -63.06 -5.00
N LEU A 81 13.09 -61.79 -5.39
CA LEU A 81 13.59 -60.66 -4.59
C LEU A 81 12.71 -59.44 -4.92
N ASN A 82 11.48 -59.39 -4.39
CA ASN A 82 10.58 -58.23 -4.55
C ASN A 82 9.73 -57.88 -3.31
N ASP A 83 9.94 -58.51 -2.16
CA ASP A 83 9.08 -58.26 -0.97
C ASP A 83 9.56 -57.11 -0.05
N SER A 84 10.80 -56.61 -0.18
CA SER A 84 11.28 -55.52 0.70
C SER A 84 10.97 -54.11 0.19
N LEU A 85 10.93 -53.88 -1.14
CA LEU A 85 10.66 -52.55 -1.71
C LEU A 85 9.15 -52.20 -1.74
N LEU A 86 8.28 -53.21 -1.88
CA LEU A 86 6.82 -53.02 -1.79
C LEU A 86 6.38 -52.65 -0.38
N ARG A 87 7.06 -53.15 0.66
CA ARG A 87 6.67 -52.89 2.06
C ARG A 87 6.96 -51.46 2.48
N ASP A 88 8.08 -50.87 2.05
CA ASP A 88 8.44 -49.48 2.35
C ASP A 88 7.59 -48.47 1.55
N SER A 89 7.23 -48.78 0.30
CA SER A 89 6.30 -47.93 -0.46
C SER A 89 4.88 -48.00 0.11
N LEU A 90 4.40 -49.21 0.46
CA LEU A 90 3.09 -49.39 1.09
C LEU A 90 3.01 -48.79 2.49
N PHE A 91 4.11 -48.81 3.28
CA PHE A 91 4.15 -48.13 4.58
C PHE A 91 4.15 -46.61 4.45
N LYS A 92 4.94 -46.04 3.53
CA LYS A 92 4.90 -44.59 3.25
C LYS A 92 3.53 -44.15 2.74
N ASP A 93 2.94 -44.90 1.80
CA ASP A 93 1.61 -44.59 1.26
C ASP A 93 0.51 -44.74 2.31
N SER A 94 0.62 -45.70 3.23
CA SER A 94 -0.37 -45.87 4.31
C SER A 94 -0.23 -44.83 5.42
N VAL A 95 0.99 -44.39 5.74
CA VAL A 95 1.23 -43.28 6.68
C VAL A 95 0.76 -41.95 6.09
N LEU A 96 1.10 -41.64 4.84
CA LEU A 96 0.62 -40.43 4.13
C LEU A 96 -0.92 -40.41 3.98
N ARG A 97 -1.55 -41.59 3.79
CA ARG A 97 -3.02 -41.73 3.81
C ARG A 97 -3.62 -41.54 5.20
N ALA A 98 -2.95 -42.00 6.26
CA ALA A 98 -3.45 -41.81 7.62
C ALA A 98 -3.38 -40.35 8.07
N ASP A 99 -2.28 -39.65 7.74
CA ASP A 99 -2.09 -38.24 8.06
C ASP A 99 -3.09 -37.35 7.29
N SER A 100 -3.30 -37.62 6.00
CA SER A 100 -4.32 -36.90 5.20
C SER A 100 -5.75 -37.15 5.69
N LEU A 101 -6.09 -38.38 6.11
CA LEU A 101 -7.41 -38.67 6.68
C LEU A 101 -7.63 -37.97 8.03
N ALA A 102 -6.60 -37.91 8.88
CA ALA A 102 -6.66 -37.20 10.16
C ALA A 102 -6.84 -35.70 9.97
N GLU A 103 -6.16 -35.10 8.97
CA GLU A 103 -6.36 -33.69 8.62
C GLU A 103 -7.77 -33.42 8.09
N ILE A 104 -8.28 -34.26 7.17
CA ILE A 104 -9.66 -34.16 6.67
C ILE A 104 -10.66 -34.24 7.83
N GLU A 105 -10.49 -35.19 8.76
CA GLU A 105 -11.38 -35.32 9.91
C GLU A 105 -11.30 -34.09 10.84
N ARG A 106 -10.10 -33.55 11.06
CA ARG A 106 -9.89 -32.33 11.84
C ARG A 106 -10.55 -31.12 11.19
N MET A 107 -10.36 -30.92 9.88
CA MET A 107 -10.94 -29.79 9.15
C MET A 107 -12.47 -29.89 9.07
N ASN A 108 -13.01 -31.09 8.85
CA ASN A 108 -14.46 -31.31 8.88
C ASN A 108 -15.07 -30.97 10.26
N LYS A 109 -14.37 -31.28 11.36
CA LYS A 109 -14.79 -30.88 12.72
C LYS A 109 -14.78 -29.36 12.92
N ASN A 110 -13.90 -28.66 12.22
CA ASN A 110 -13.81 -27.20 12.21
C ASN A 110 -14.77 -26.56 11.19
N GLY A 111 -15.69 -27.34 10.59
CA GLY A 111 -16.67 -26.83 9.63
C GLY A 111 -16.09 -26.51 8.25
N MET A 112 -14.94 -27.09 7.89
CA MET A 112 -14.29 -26.89 6.60
C MET A 112 -14.22 -28.17 5.78
N PHE A 113 -14.41 -28.06 4.47
CA PHE A 113 -14.43 -29.20 3.56
C PHE A 113 -13.31 -29.11 2.52
N LEU A 114 -12.74 -30.26 2.18
CA LEU A 114 -11.70 -30.38 1.18
C LEU A 114 -12.26 -30.11 -0.23
N ILE A 115 -11.63 -29.18 -0.94
CA ILE A 115 -11.82 -28.93 -2.36
C ILE A 115 -10.70 -29.61 -3.14
N ALA A 116 -11.05 -30.68 -3.88
CA ALA A 116 -10.12 -31.39 -4.76
C ALA A 116 -9.91 -30.62 -6.08
N SER A 117 -9.09 -29.57 -6.06
CA SER A 117 -8.80 -28.68 -7.19
C SER A 117 -7.50 -29.01 -7.92
N LYS A 118 -6.65 -29.89 -7.40
CA LYS A 118 -5.34 -30.18 -7.97
C LYS A 118 -5.41 -30.67 -9.42
N GLY A 119 -4.73 -29.95 -10.30
CA GLY A 119 -4.69 -30.20 -11.74
C GLY A 119 -5.90 -29.67 -12.51
N MET A 120 -6.84 -29.00 -11.83
CA MET A 120 -8.06 -28.48 -12.42
C MET A 120 -7.90 -27.03 -12.85
N SER A 121 -8.89 -26.50 -13.59
CA SER A 121 -8.91 -25.10 -14.01
C SER A 121 -10.26 -24.45 -13.70
N VAL A 122 -10.22 -23.14 -13.47
CA VAL A 122 -11.37 -22.26 -13.28
C VAL A 122 -11.27 -21.08 -14.25
N GLU A 123 -12.42 -20.56 -14.68
CA GLU A 123 -12.49 -19.32 -15.46
C GLU A 123 -12.84 -18.18 -14.51
N LEU A 124 -11.95 -17.18 -14.44
CA LEU A 124 -12.19 -15.92 -13.76
C LEU A 124 -12.70 -14.89 -14.76
N GLY A 125 -13.60 -14.01 -14.32
CA GLY A 125 -14.23 -13.03 -15.21
C GLY A 125 -15.15 -13.66 -16.24
N THR A 126 -15.40 -12.92 -17.33
CA THR A 126 -16.34 -13.33 -18.38
C THR A 126 -16.00 -12.67 -19.72
N ASN A 127 -16.53 -13.24 -20.81
CA ASN A 127 -16.48 -12.65 -22.15
C ASN A 127 -17.85 -12.08 -22.59
N ILE A 128 -18.82 -12.00 -21.67
CA ILE A 128 -20.12 -11.37 -21.93
C ILE A 128 -19.88 -9.87 -22.20
N ALA A 129 -20.29 -9.36 -23.36
CA ALA A 129 -20.02 -7.99 -23.77
C ALA A 129 -20.55 -6.93 -22.79
N ASP A 130 -21.69 -7.22 -22.15
CA ASP A 130 -22.39 -6.31 -21.23
C ASP A 130 -21.90 -6.42 -19.76
N ALA A 131 -20.89 -7.26 -19.47
CA ALA A 131 -20.27 -7.34 -18.15
C ALA A 131 -19.29 -6.19 -17.90
N ARG A 132 -18.97 -5.92 -16.63
CA ARG A 132 -18.09 -4.79 -16.25
C ARG A 132 -16.73 -4.93 -16.90
N VAL A 133 -16.08 -3.81 -17.26
CA VAL A 133 -14.70 -3.85 -17.82
C VAL A 133 -13.74 -4.58 -16.88
N SER A 134 -13.87 -4.36 -15.57
CA SER A 134 -13.07 -5.03 -14.53
C SER A 134 -13.32 -6.55 -14.43
N GLU A 135 -14.39 -7.06 -15.05
CA GLU A 135 -14.78 -8.46 -15.05
C GLU A 135 -14.43 -9.14 -16.39
N ARG A 136 -13.80 -8.41 -17.32
CA ARG A 136 -13.43 -8.86 -18.66
C ARG A 136 -11.92 -8.73 -18.91
N PRO A 137 -11.36 -9.51 -19.84
CA PRO A 137 -11.94 -10.71 -20.45
C PRO A 137 -11.99 -11.89 -19.45
N SER A 138 -12.52 -13.03 -19.91
CA SER A 138 -12.35 -14.31 -19.19
C SER A 138 -10.88 -14.69 -19.15
N MET A 139 -10.39 -15.13 -17.98
CA MET A 139 -9.02 -15.57 -17.76
C MET A 139 -9.02 -16.96 -17.14
N LYS A 140 -8.23 -17.88 -17.69
CA LYS A 140 -8.13 -19.25 -17.18
C LYS A 140 -7.07 -19.33 -16.08
N VAL A 141 -7.46 -19.83 -14.92
CA VAL A 141 -6.54 -20.15 -13.82
C VAL A 141 -6.46 -21.66 -13.64
N LYS A 142 -5.24 -22.20 -13.59
CA LYS A 142 -4.96 -23.59 -13.25
C LYS A 142 -4.56 -23.68 -11.78
N LEU A 143 -5.17 -24.60 -11.03
CA LEU A 143 -4.85 -24.89 -9.64
C LEU A 143 -4.09 -26.22 -9.59
N ASP A 144 -2.92 -26.27 -8.97
CA ASP A 144 -2.13 -27.51 -8.79
C ASP A 144 -2.05 -28.01 -7.34
N TYR A 145 -2.87 -27.40 -6.49
CA TYR A 145 -3.04 -27.73 -5.08
C TYR A 145 -4.52 -28.01 -4.77
N ASP A 146 -4.73 -28.65 -3.62
CA ASP A 146 -6.04 -28.81 -2.99
C ASP A 146 -6.07 -27.88 -1.77
N PHE A 147 -7.26 -27.42 -1.40
CA PHE A 147 -7.45 -26.51 -0.27
C PHE A 147 -8.73 -26.86 0.49
N TYR A 148 -8.91 -26.32 1.69
CA TYR A 148 -10.16 -26.43 2.44
C TYR A 148 -10.91 -25.11 2.43
N LEU A 149 -12.24 -25.16 2.39
CA LEU A 149 -13.09 -23.98 2.48
C LEU A 149 -14.14 -24.16 3.58
N SER A 150 -14.44 -23.07 4.29
CA SER A 150 -15.49 -23.05 5.31
C SER A 150 -16.87 -23.29 4.68
N LYS A 151 -17.71 -24.07 5.37
CA LYS A 151 -19.06 -24.44 4.92
C LYS A 151 -19.93 -23.23 4.58
N HIS A 152 -19.93 -22.26 5.48
CA HIS A 152 -20.75 -21.05 5.45
C HIS A 152 -19.88 -19.80 5.64
N GLU A 153 -20.48 -18.62 5.54
CA GLU A 153 -19.86 -17.38 5.99
C GLU A 153 -19.52 -17.45 7.47
N THR A 154 -18.47 -16.75 7.90
CA THR A 154 -18.12 -16.64 9.32
C THR A 154 -19.31 -16.04 10.06
N THR A 155 -19.77 -16.70 11.12
CA THR A 155 -20.92 -16.25 11.92
C THR A 155 -20.54 -15.19 12.94
N CYS A 156 -21.53 -14.44 13.43
CA CYS A 156 -21.34 -13.47 14.51
C CYS A 156 -20.77 -14.11 15.78
N ALA A 157 -21.18 -15.33 16.14
CA ALA A 157 -20.63 -16.07 17.27
C ALA A 157 -19.14 -16.38 17.08
N GLU A 158 -18.76 -16.89 15.91
CA GLU A 158 -17.36 -17.20 15.59
C GLU A 158 -16.50 -15.93 15.62
N PHE A 159 -16.97 -14.87 14.96
CA PHE A 159 -16.27 -13.60 14.91
C PHE A 159 -16.09 -12.98 16.29
N ASN A 160 -17.19 -12.79 17.04
CA ASN A 160 -17.16 -12.16 18.35
C ASN A 160 -16.42 -13.01 19.40
N GLY A 161 -16.43 -14.34 19.26
CA GLY A 161 -15.68 -15.24 20.12
C GLY A 161 -14.17 -15.02 20.05
N LEU A 162 -13.67 -14.64 18.87
CA LEU A 162 -12.24 -14.45 18.62
C LEU A 162 -11.81 -12.98 18.71
N MET A 163 -12.50 -12.09 18.00
CA MET A 163 -12.06 -10.69 17.82
C MET A 163 -12.25 -9.83 19.05
N LYS A 164 -13.25 -10.13 19.89
CA LYS A 164 -13.43 -9.43 21.17
C LYS A 164 -12.19 -9.54 22.06
N LYS A 165 -11.50 -10.69 22.02
CA LYS A 165 -10.27 -10.91 22.77
C LYS A 165 -9.06 -10.28 22.06
N ALA A 166 -9.00 -10.36 20.74
CA ALA A 166 -7.86 -9.94 19.94
C ALA A 166 -7.75 -8.41 19.78
N THR A 167 -8.85 -7.74 19.40
CA THR A 167 -8.88 -6.30 19.08
C THR A 167 -9.86 -5.50 19.95
N GLY A 168 -10.74 -6.19 20.67
CA GLY A 168 -11.85 -5.56 21.39
C GLY A 168 -13.07 -5.26 20.53
N LEU A 169 -13.02 -5.57 19.23
CA LEU A 169 -14.16 -5.41 18.33
C LEU A 169 -15.25 -6.44 18.68
N THR A 170 -16.50 -5.98 18.73
CA THR A 170 -17.68 -6.83 18.91
C THR A 170 -18.79 -6.33 18.00
N LEU A 171 -19.27 -7.19 17.12
CA LEU A 171 -20.38 -6.91 16.23
C LEU A 171 -21.71 -7.04 16.98
N GLU A 172 -22.60 -6.06 16.79
CA GLU A 172 -23.97 -6.12 17.28
C GLU A 172 -24.83 -6.91 16.29
N CYS A 173 -25.16 -8.16 16.63
CA CYS A 173 -25.98 -9.04 15.80
C CYS A 173 -27.28 -9.44 16.51
N GLU A 174 -28.37 -9.55 15.76
CA GLU A 174 -29.67 -9.98 16.29
C GLU A 174 -29.70 -11.47 16.67
N ASP A 175 -28.90 -12.31 15.99
CA ASP A 175 -28.70 -13.74 16.26
C ASP A 175 -27.23 -14.09 16.03
N GLU A 176 -26.69 -14.97 16.87
CA GLU A 176 -25.29 -15.41 16.85
C GLU A 176 -24.94 -16.20 15.57
N ASN A 177 -25.92 -16.80 14.91
CA ASN A 177 -25.74 -17.60 13.69
C ASN A 177 -25.90 -16.79 12.39
N LEU A 178 -26.12 -15.48 12.47
CA LEU A 178 -26.06 -14.61 11.30
C LEU A 178 -24.62 -14.49 10.82
N PRO A 179 -24.39 -14.26 9.51
CA PRO A 179 -23.07 -13.88 9.00
C PRO A 179 -22.54 -12.63 9.72
N ALA A 180 -21.26 -12.65 10.05
CA ALA A 180 -20.52 -11.50 10.56
C ALA A 180 -20.30 -10.50 9.41
N THR A 181 -21.16 -9.48 9.34
CA THR A 181 -21.07 -8.39 8.37
C THR A 181 -20.69 -7.08 9.03
N ASN A 182 -20.63 -5.99 8.24
CA ASN A 182 -20.15 -4.68 8.68
C ASN A 182 -18.70 -4.72 9.19
N VAL A 183 -17.87 -5.53 8.52
CA VAL A 183 -16.43 -5.70 8.80
C VAL A 183 -15.60 -5.17 7.65
N THR A 184 -14.45 -4.56 7.97
CA THR A 184 -13.47 -4.18 6.95
C THR A 184 -12.74 -5.42 6.42
N TYR A 185 -12.08 -5.30 5.27
CA TYR A 185 -11.15 -6.34 4.81
C TYR A 185 -10.07 -6.61 5.85
N PHE A 186 -9.58 -5.57 6.53
CA PHE A 186 -8.57 -5.70 7.58
C PHE A 186 -9.07 -6.48 8.80
N ASP A 187 -10.32 -6.29 9.21
CA ASP A 187 -10.93 -7.07 10.29
C ASP A 187 -10.97 -8.56 9.93
N ALA A 188 -11.33 -8.88 8.69
CA ALA A 188 -11.39 -10.25 8.18
C ALA A 188 -10.00 -10.90 8.09
N VAL A 189 -8.98 -10.14 7.67
CA VAL A 189 -7.57 -10.54 7.69
C VAL A 189 -7.07 -10.84 9.12
N LEU A 190 -7.37 -9.95 10.07
CA LEU A 190 -7.01 -10.15 11.47
C LEU A 190 -7.71 -11.38 12.04
N PHE A 191 -8.98 -11.60 11.72
CA PHE A 191 -9.70 -12.81 12.11
C PHE A 191 -9.03 -14.09 11.58
N ALA A 192 -8.65 -14.12 10.30
CA ALA A 192 -7.96 -15.26 9.71
C ALA A 192 -6.64 -15.58 10.44
N ASN A 193 -5.85 -14.54 10.75
CA ASN A 193 -4.63 -14.68 11.54
C ASN A 193 -4.88 -15.20 12.96
N GLU A 194 -5.87 -14.68 13.66
CA GLU A 194 -6.22 -15.17 15.00
C GLU A 194 -6.73 -16.61 14.97
N ARG A 195 -7.43 -17.01 13.89
CA ARG A 195 -7.87 -18.39 13.70
C ARG A 195 -6.71 -19.34 13.47
N SER A 196 -5.70 -18.91 12.71
CA SER A 196 -4.41 -19.60 12.61
C SER A 196 -3.74 -19.79 13.97
N LYS A 197 -3.63 -18.71 14.77
CA LYS A 197 -3.00 -18.76 16.09
C LYS A 197 -3.74 -19.66 17.08
N GLU A 198 -5.08 -19.65 17.07
CA GLU A 198 -5.91 -20.55 17.90
C GLU A 198 -5.62 -22.04 17.60
N ASN A 199 -5.19 -22.34 16.38
CA ASN A 199 -4.86 -23.70 15.93
C ASN A 199 -3.34 -23.99 15.91
N GLU A 200 -2.53 -23.13 16.54
CA GLU A 200 -1.05 -23.27 16.61
C GLU A 200 -0.36 -23.30 15.23
N LEU A 201 -0.89 -22.54 14.27
CA LEU A 201 -0.37 -22.42 12.90
C LEU A 201 0.37 -21.09 12.68
N ASP A 202 1.15 -21.06 11.61
CA ASP A 202 1.65 -19.80 11.04
C ASP A 202 0.48 -18.97 10.48
N THR A 203 0.70 -17.67 10.29
CA THR A 203 -0.32 -16.72 9.82
C THR A 203 -0.17 -16.44 8.33
N ALA A 204 -1.29 -16.35 7.62
CA ALA A 204 -1.31 -15.99 6.20
C ALA A 204 -0.87 -14.54 5.94
N TYR A 205 -1.04 -13.66 6.93
CA TYR A 205 -0.78 -12.24 6.75
C TYR A 205 0.23 -11.72 7.78
N THR A 206 1.15 -10.87 7.34
CA THR A 206 2.01 -10.08 8.24
C THR A 206 1.77 -8.60 8.01
N TYR A 207 2.01 -7.79 9.04
CA TYR A 207 1.90 -6.33 8.98
C TYR A 207 2.83 -5.74 10.04
N ALA A 208 3.28 -4.51 9.81
CA ALA A 208 4.14 -3.77 10.72
C ALA A 208 3.33 -3.13 11.87
N SER A 209 2.18 -2.53 11.54
CA SER A 209 1.33 -1.84 12.51
C SER A 209 -0.15 -1.90 12.11
N ALA A 210 -1.05 -1.73 13.08
CA ALA A 210 -2.50 -1.70 12.87
C ALA A 210 -3.10 -0.42 13.46
N ARG A 211 -4.02 0.23 12.72
CA ARG A 211 -4.77 1.41 13.16
C ARG A 211 -6.25 1.07 13.24
N PHE A 212 -6.89 1.48 14.33
CA PHE A 212 -8.30 1.23 14.61
C PHE A 212 -9.08 2.54 14.73
N ASP A 213 -10.34 2.52 14.31
CA ASP A 213 -11.26 3.65 14.51
C ASP A 213 -11.86 3.66 15.93
N SER A 214 -12.79 4.60 16.18
CA SER A 214 -13.50 4.72 17.46
C SER A 214 -14.37 3.51 17.81
N GLU A 215 -14.83 2.76 16.80
CA GLU A 215 -15.64 1.55 16.93
C GLU A 215 -14.80 0.28 17.00
N LYS A 216 -13.46 0.41 17.01
CA LYS A 216 -12.48 -0.68 17.04
C LYS A 216 -12.36 -1.48 15.75
N HIS A 217 -12.92 -0.99 14.64
CA HIS A 217 -12.65 -1.57 13.33
C HIS A 217 -11.23 -1.22 12.89
N CYS A 218 -10.53 -2.19 12.32
CA CYS A 218 -9.21 -1.95 11.73
C CYS A 218 -9.38 -1.18 10.41
N VAL A 219 -8.80 0.01 10.35
CA VAL A 219 -8.89 0.92 9.19
C VAL A 219 -7.59 1.01 8.40
N ASN A 220 -6.50 0.44 8.91
CA ASN A 220 -5.23 0.31 8.18
C ASN A 220 -4.35 -0.79 8.79
N LEU A 221 -3.78 -1.65 7.93
CA LEU A 221 -2.65 -2.53 8.28
C LEU A 221 -1.44 -2.10 7.46
N GLU A 222 -0.48 -1.45 8.10
CA GLU A 222 0.73 -1.01 7.44
C GLU A 222 1.65 -2.19 7.13
N GLY A 223 2.26 -2.19 5.94
CA GLY A 223 3.13 -3.29 5.53
C GLY A 223 2.40 -4.62 5.36
N LEU A 224 1.08 -4.58 5.07
CA LEU A 224 0.28 -5.78 4.90
C LEU A 224 0.81 -6.65 3.75
N ALA A 225 1.36 -7.80 4.11
CA ALA A 225 1.78 -8.84 3.20
C ALA A 225 0.87 -10.06 3.34
N TYR A 226 0.68 -10.76 2.21
CA TYR A 226 0.00 -12.06 2.15
C TYR A 226 1.04 -13.08 1.75
N HIS A 227 1.14 -14.15 2.52
CA HIS A 227 2.12 -15.24 2.43
C HIS A 227 1.39 -16.54 2.05
N PRO A 228 0.99 -16.70 0.78
CA PRO A 228 0.22 -17.85 0.30
C PRO A 228 0.91 -19.19 0.54
N GLU A 229 2.23 -19.21 0.68
CA GLU A 229 3.03 -20.43 0.88
C GLU A 229 2.88 -21.03 2.29
N LYS A 230 2.27 -20.30 3.23
CA LYS A 230 2.07 -20.75 4.61
C LYS A 230 0.82 -21.59 4.75
N VAL A 231 0.94 -22.76 5.37
CA VAL A 231 -0.22 -23.56 5.80
C VAL A 231 -0.95 -22.79 6.91
N SER A 232 -2.05 -22.14 6.55
CA SER A 232 -2.71 -21.14 7.39
C SER A 232 -4.18 -20.96 7.03
N TYR A 233 -4.94 -20.37 7.96
CA TYR A 233 -6.25 -19.81 7.65
C TYR A 233 -6.08 -18.47 6.91
N HIS A 234 -6.80 -18.29 5.81
CA HIS A 234 -6.77 -17.08 5.00
C HIS A 234 -8.14 -16.77 4.41
N LEU A 235 -8.33 -15.55 3.89
CA LEU A 235 -9.45 -15.30 2.99
C LEU A 235 -9.21 -16.08 1.71
N PRO A 236 -10.22 -16.76 1.13
CA PRO A 236 -10.04 -17.45 -0.14
C PRO A 236 -9.57 -16.46 -1.21
N THR A 237 -8.70 -16.92 -2.10
CA THR A 237 -8.43 -16.18 -3.34
C THR A 237 -9.70 -16.13 -4.21
N GLU A 238 -9.75 -15.19 -5.15
CA GLU A 238 -10.83 -15.14 -6.14
C GLU A 238 -10.91 -16.47 -6.93
N ALA A 239 -9.76 -17.08 -7.25
CA ALA A 239 -9.68 -18.37 -7.92
C ALA A 239 -10.27 -19.52 -7.09
N GLU A 240 -9.90 -19.63 -5.82
CA GLU A 240 -10.43 -20.64 -4.90
C GLU A 240 -11.94 -20.47 -4.69
N TRP A 241 -12.37 -19.23 -4.46
CA TRP A 241 -13.77 -18.91 -4.23
C TRP A 241 -14.63 -19.27 -5.44
N VAL A 242 -14.22 -18.85 -6.66
CA VAL A 242 -14.95 -19.14 -7.89
C VAL A 242 -14.94 -20.64 -8.20
N TYR A 243 -13.83 -21.34 -7.91
CA TYR A 243 -13.77 -22.79 -8.10
C TYR A 243 -14.79 -23.50 -7.20
N ALA A 244 -14.84 -23.17 -5.91
CA ALA A 244 -15.81 -23.74 -4.97
C ALA A 244 -17.25 -23.39 -5.37
N ALA A 245 -17.52 -22.12 -5.68
CA ALA A 245 -18.82 -21.64 -6.16
C ALA A 245 -19.28 -22.41 -7.40
N SER A 246 -18.39 -22.68 -8.37
CA SER A 246 -18.72 -23.39 -9.60
C SER A 246 -19.20 -24.84 -9.40
N LYS A 247 -18.85 -25.47 -8.27
CA LYS A 247 -19.26 -26.84 -7.94
C LYS A 247 -20.67 -26.91 -7.39
N ASN A 248 -21.13 -25.84 -6.74
CA ASN A 248 -22.37 -25.85 -5.97
C ASN A 248 -23.18 -24.55 -6.11
N TRP A 249 -23.12 -23.92 -7.28
CA TRP A 249 -23.87 -22.70 -7.56
C TRP A 249 -25.38 -22.99 -7.69
N ASN A 250 -26.18 -22.59 -6.70
CA ASN A 250 -27.62 -22.80 -6.73
C ASN A 250 -28.41 -21.58 -6.23
N MET A 251 -28.91 -20.76 -7.16
CA MET A 251 -29.73 -19.59 -6.84
C MET A 251 -31.05 -19.90 -6.14
N ARG A 252 -31.56 -21.14 -6.19
CA ARG A 252 -32.76 -21.52 -5.44
C ARG A 252 -32.50 -21.67 -3.94
N GLU A 253 -31.24 -21.86 -3.56
CA GLU A 253 -30.78 -21.99 -2.17
C GLU A 253 -30.13 -20.68 -1.67
N ALA A 254 -30.16 -19.60 -2.46
CA ALA A 254 -29.55 -18.30 -2.14
C ALA A 254 -30.54 -17.33 -1.50
N TRP A 255 -30.18 -16.65 -0.41
CA TRP A 255 -30.97 -15.52 0.11
C TRP A 255 -30.72 -14.27 -0.72
N THR A 256 -31.73 -13.81 -1.45
CA THR A 256 -31.62 -12.66 -2.38
C THR A 256 -32.71 -11.63 -2.09
N ALA A 257 -32.69 -10.48 -2.76
CA ALA A 257 -33.76 -9.48 -2.59
C ALA A 257 -35.16 -10.08 -2.79
N ASP A 258 -35.27 -11.04 -3.70
CA ASP A 258 -36.51 -11.73 -4.09
C ASP A 258 -37.21 -12.40 -2.90
N ASP A 259 -36.48 -12.85 -1.88
CA ASP A 259 -37.04 -13.64 -0.78
C ASP A 259 -36.38 -13.49 0.60
N SER A 260 -35.38 -12.63 0.76
CA SER A 260 -34.71 -12.37 2.04
C SER A 260 -35.49 -11.42 2.96
N GLN A 261 -36.47 -10.68 2.42
CA GLN A 261 -37.07 -9.51 3.09
C GLN A 261 -36.04 -8.44 3.46
N PHE A 262 -34.96 -8.33 2.66
CA PHE A 262 -33.89 -7.36 2.82
C PHE A 262 -33.17 -7.42 4.17
N LYS A 263 -32.95 -8.64 4.68
CA LYS A 263 -32.18 -8.89 5.89
C LYS A 263 -31.29 -10.13 5.74
N LEU A 264 -30.27 -10.21 6.59
CA LEU A 264 -29.48 -11.42 6.78
C LEU A 264 -30.34 -12.55 7.34
N HIS A 265 -29.96 -13.78 6.99
CA HIS A 265 -30.55 -15.00 7.55
C HIS A 265 -29.45 -15.87 8.14
N ASN A 266 -29.83 -16.73 9.08
CA ASN A 266 -28.90 -17.68 9.70
C ASN A 266 -28.25 -18.53 8.62
N VAL A 267 -26.94 -18.76 8.75
CA VAL A 267 -26.16 -19.52 7.77
C VAL A 267 -26.76 -20.89 7.48
N CYS A 268 -26.63 -21.33 6.23
CA CYS A 268 -27.17 -22.56 5.67
C CYS A 268 -28.71 -22.76 5.79
N SER A 269 -29.47 -21.76 6.22
CA SER A 269 -30.92 -21.91 6.51
C SER A 269 -31.79 -22.25 5.29
N LYS A 270 -31.29 -21.98 4.08
CA LYS A 270 -31.99 -22.29 2.82
C LYS A 270 -31.38 -23.49 2.08
N SER A 271 -30.21 -23.96 2.51
CA SER A 271 -29.49 -25.07 1.88
C SER A 271 -30.09 -26.42 2.22
N VAL A 272 -29.96 -27.40 1.32
CA VAL A 272 -30.34 -28.78 1.65
C VAL A 272 -29.32 -29.42 2.62
N PRO A 273 -29.73 -30.29 3.55
CA PRO A 273 -28.84 -30.81 4.60
C PRO A 273 -27.58 -31.55 4.10
N SER A 274 -27.62 -32.10 2.89
CA SER A 274 -26.51 -32.84 2.27
C SER A 274 -25.48 -31.95 1.57
N THR A 275 -25.67 -30.64 1.54
CA THR A 275 -24.78 -29.72 0.83
C THR A 275 -23.49 -29.48 1.60
N GLU A 276 -22.35 -29.61 0.91
CA GLU A 276 -21.01 -29.38 1.47
C GLU A 276 -20.75 -27.88 1.75
N PHE A 277 -21.23 -26.98 0.90
CA PHE A 277 -21.10 -25.52 1.06
C PHE A 277 -22.45 -24.81 0.90
N CYS A 278 -22.74 -23.82 1.72
CA CYS A 278 -23.95 -23.01 1.59
C CYS A 278 -23.59 -21.52 1.42
N ASP A 279 -24.57 -20.75 0.94
CA ASP A 279 -24.53 -19.29 0.89
C ASP A 279 -23.35 -18.68 0.10
N LEU A 280 -22.73 -19.45 -0.82
CA LEU A 280 -21.80 -18.88 -1.81
C LEU A 280 -22.52 -17.95 -2.80
N ALA A 281 -23.86 -17.98 -2.82
CA ALA A 281 -24.70 -17.05 -3.54
C ALA A 281 -25.71 -16.43 -2.56
N GLY A 282 -25.77 -15.11 -2.50
CA GLY A 282 -26.70 -14.38 -1.63
C GLY A 282 -26.28 -14.37 -0.16
N ASN A 283 -27.23 -14.04 0.73
CA ASN A 283 -27.03 -13.82 2.17
C ASN A 283 -26.01 -12.71 2.45
N ALA A 284 -24.73 -12.99 2.71
CA ALA A 284 -23.69 -11.96 2.80
C ALA A 284 -22.74 -12.01 1.60
N MET A 285 -22.41 -10.83 1.07
CA MET A 285 -21.33 -10.69 0.09
C MET A 285 -19.99 -10.91 0.79
N GLU A 286 -19.03 -11.53 0.12
CA GLU A 286 -17.84 -12.06 0.80
C GLU A 286 -16.55 -11.38 0.34
N TRP A 287 -15.75 -10.93 1.31
CA TRP A 287 -14.35 -10.60 1.07
C TRP A 287 -13.57 -11.82 0.57
N VAL A 288 -12.81 -11.60 -0.49
CA VAL A 288 -11.73 -12.50 -0.94
C VAL A 288 -10.38 -11.79 -0.80
N ASN A 289 -9.30 -12.55 -0.87
CA ASN A 289 -7.94 -12.04 -0.65
C ASN A 289 -7.49 -10.99 -1.67
N ASP A 290 -7.92 -11.13 -2.92
CA ASP A 290 -7.33 -10.46 -4.07
C ASP A 290 -7.55 -8.94 -4.08
N TRP A 291 -6.53 -8.21 -4.53
CA TRP A 291 -6.72 -6.86 -5.04
C TRP A 291 -7.48 -6.91 -6.37
N LEU A 292 -8.25 -5.86 -6.68
CA LEU A 292 -8.92 -5.73 -7.96
C LEU A 292 -7.91 -5.31 -9.02
N GLY A 293 -7.60 -6.22 -9.96
CA GLY A 293 -6.74 -5.96 -11.11
C GLY A 293 -7.37 -6.33 -12.44
N THR A 294 -6.70 -5.97 -13.53
CA THR A 294 -7.19 -6.22 -14.89
C THR A 294 -6.94 -7.68 -15.31
N PHE A 295 -7.94 -8.34 -15.89
CA PHE A 295 -7.76 -9.67 -16.47
C PHE A 295 -7.15 -9.64 -17.87
N ARG A 296 -6.61 -10.78 -18.29
CA ARG A 296 -6.10 -11.00 -19.64
C ARG A 296 -6.52 -12.36 -20.17
N ASP A 297 -6.68 -12.44 -21.49
CA ASP A 297 -6.91 -13.72 -22.18
C ASP A 297 -5.62 -14.54 -22.22
N THR A 298 -5.32 -15.19 -21.09
CA THR A 298 -4.13 -16.01 -20.86
C THR A 298 -4.43 -17.12 -19.86
N ILE A 299 -3.46 -18.02 -19.66
CA ILE A 299 -3.49 -19.08 -18.65
C ILE A 299 -2.49 -18.74 -17.55
N VAL A 300 -2.97 -18.70 -16.31
CA VAL A 300 -2.17 -18.41 -15.12
C VAL A 300 -2.21 -19.61 -14.17
N LEU A 301 -1.09 -19.94 -13.56
CA LEU A 301 -1.02 -20.98 -12.52
C LEU A 301 -1.18 -20.32 -11.16
N ASN A 302 -1.99 -20.91 -10.25
CA ASN A 302 -2.09 -20.52 -8.84
C ASN A 302 -2.20 -18.99 -8.61
N TYR A 303 -3.13 -18.36 -9.34
CA TYR A 303 -3.35 -16.92 -9.31
C TYR A 303 -3.85 -16.45 -7.94
N VAL A 304 -3.23 -15.40 -7.40
CA VAL A 304 -3.56 -14.80 -6.09
C VAL A 304 -3.88 -13.30 -6.17
N GLY A 305 -4.20 -12.81 -7.36
CA GLY A 305 -4.47 -11.40 -7.60
C GLY A 305 -3.23 -10.57 -7.92
N PRO A 306 -3.39 -9.25 -8.06
CA PRO A 306 -2.28 -8.31 -8.15
C PRO A 306 -1.43 -8.21 -6.86
N PRO A 307 -0.16 -7.78 -6.97
CA PRO A 307 0.73 -7.66 -5.81
C PRO A 307 0.38 -6.48 -4.88
N ASP A 308 -0.32 -5.47 -5.38
CA ASP A 308 -0.80 -4.31 -4.66
C ASP A 308 -2.16 -3.83 -5.19
N GLY A 309 -2.76 -2.85 -4.50
CA GLY A 309 -4.08 -2.32 -4.84
C GLY A 309 -4.09 -1.33 -6.02
N GLY A 310 -2.95 -1.11 -6.67
CA GLY A 310 -2.78 -0.10 -7.70
C GLY A 310 -3.24 1.29 -7.24
N SER A 311 -3.81 2.04 -8.18
CA SER A 311 -4.17 3.44 -7.97
C SER A 311 -5.43 3.68 -7.15
N LEU A 312 -6.36 2.72 -7.13
CA LEU A 312 -7.66 2.83 -6.46
C LEU A 312 -7.83 1.90 -5.25
N GLY A 313 -6.86 1.00 -4.98
CA GLY A 313 -6.80 0.25 -3.72
C GLY A 313 -7.99 -0.65 -3.53
N GLN A 314 -8.59 -1.06 -4.65
CA GLN A 314 -9.86 -1.75 -4.65
C GLN A 314 -9.62 -3.23 -4.35
N ARG A 315 -10.53 -3.82 -3.59
CA ARG A 315 -10.57 -5.22 -3.21
C ARG A 315 -11.69 -5.91 -3.94
N VAL A 316 -11.52 -7.22 -4.15
CA VAL A 316 -12.55 -8.05 -4.74
C VAL A 316 -13.52 -8.52 -3.65
N VAL A 317 -14.82 -8.49 -3.97
CA VAL A 317 -15.89 -9.10 -3.18
C VAL A 317 -16.76 -9.97 -4.10
N LYS A 318 -17.29 -11.08 -3.56
CA LYS A 318 -17.97 -12.13 -4.34
C LYS A 318 -19.34 -12.50 -3.76
N GLY A 319 -20.13 -13.25 -4.55
CA GLY A 319 -21.34 -13.95 -4.08
C GLY A 319 -22.64 -13.14 -4.02
N GLY A 320 -22.56 -11.81 -4.03
CA GLY A 320 -23.76 -10.99 -3.79
C GLY A 320 -24.30 -11.19 -2.38
N SER A 321 -25.43 -10.56 -2.06
CA SER A 321 -25.99 -10.54 -0.71
C SER A 321 -27.51 -10.54 -0.72
N TYR A 322 -28.11 -10.56 0.46
CA TYR A 322 -29.56 -10.54 0.68
C TYR A 322 -30.28 -9.35 0.01
N ARG A 323 -29.57 -8.25 -0.27
CA ARG A 323 -30.16 -7.04 -0.88
C ARG A 323 -30.13 -7.05 -2.41
N ASN A 324 -29.52 -8.07 -2.99
CA ASN A 324 -29.28 -8.18 -4.41
C ASN A 324 -30.29 -9.13 -5.04
N ALA A 325 -31.00 -8.73 -6.09
CA ALA A 325 -31.94 -9.66 -6.72
C ALA A 325 -31.21 -10.75 -7.49
N SER A 326 -31.89 -11.89 -7.60
CA SER A 326 -31.31 -13.14 -8.07
C SER A 326 -30.65 -13.04 -9.46
N GLY A 327 -31.23 -12.23 -10.35
CA GLY A 327 -30.77 -12.07 -11.73
C GLY A 327 -29.38 -11.45 -11.88
N ALA A 328 -28.85 -10.80 -10.84
CA ALA A 328 -27.51 -10.25 -10.92
C ALA A 328 -26.48 -10.97 -10.07
N VAL A 329 -26.89 -11.77 -9.08
CA VAL A 329 -25.95 -12.61 -8.34
C VAL A 329 -25.30 -13.64 -9.28
N ASN A 330 -24.00 -13.51 -9.49
CA ASN A 330 -23.22 -14.36 -10.39
C ASN A 330 -21.80 -14.59 -9.83
N PHE A 331 -21.09 -15.57 -10.39
CA PHE A 331 -19.75 -15.95 -9.92
C PHE A 331 -18.63 -15.04 -10.46
N TYR A 332 -18.84 -14.28 -11.53
CA TYR A 332 -17.80 -13.46 -12.17
C TYR A 332 -17.77 -12.03 -11.65
N SER A 333 -18.79 -11.55 -10.94
CA SER A 333 -18.81 -10.21 -10.35
C SER A 333 -17.74 -10.03 -9.28
N ARG A 334 -17.11 -8.84 -9.26
CA ARG A 334 -15.87 -8.58 -8.49
C ARG A 334 -15.92 -7.39 -7.54
N GLY A 335 -17.08 -6.74 -7.41
CA GLY A 335 -17.20 -5.51 -6.64
C GLY A 335 -18.64 -5.21 -6.27
N ASP A 336 -18.84 -4.04 -5.66
CA ASP A 336 -20.17 -3.52 -5.32
C ASP A 336 -20.54 -2.31 -6.19
N VAL A 337 -21.56 -1.54 -5.80
CA VAL A 337 -21.98 -0.29 -6.45
C VAL A 337 -20.93 0.81 -6.34
N TYR A 338 -20.24 0.89 -5.20
CA TYR A 338 -19.16 1.84 -4.97
C TYR A 338 -17.80 1.15 -4.97
N ALA A 339 -16.73 1.95 -5.08
CA ALA A 339 -15.38 1.46 -4.93
C ALA A 339 -15.20 0.79 -3.57
N VAL A 340 -14.76 -0.47 -3.60
CA VAL A 340 -14.59 -1.30 -2.41
C VAL A 340 -13.12 -1.26 -2.00
N THR A 341 -12.76 -0.45 -1.01
CA THR A 341 -11.38 -0.37 -0.49
C THR A 341 -11.19 -1.27 0.73
N SER A 342 -9.95 -1.49 1.17
CA SER A 342 -9.67 -2.35 2.34
C SER A 342 -10.27 -1.83 3.67
N SER A 343 -10.54 -0.53 3.78
CA SER A 343 -11.19 0.09 4.95
C SER A 343 -12.72 0.21 4.81
N THR A 344 -13.27 -0.09 3.62
CA THR A 344 -14.71 -0.09 3.40
C THR A 344 -15.35 -1.21 4.22
N ARG A 345 -16.52 -0.96 4.80
CA ARG A 345 -17.38 -1.98 5.43
C ARG A 345 -18.84 -1.66 5.14
N ALA A 346 -19.67 -2.69 5.14
CA ALA A 346 -21.12 -2.51 5.00
C ALA A 346 -21.88 -3.68 5.63
N GLU A 347 -23.13 -3.43 6.03
CA GLU A 347 -24.01 -4.37 6.75
C GLU A 347 -24.34 -5.68 5.99
N TYR A 348 -23.98 -5.77 4.71
CA TYR A 348 -24.19 -6.92 3.84
C TYR A 348 -22.89 -7.54 3.32
N VAL A 349 -21.73 -7.04 3.77
CA VAL A 349 -20.40 -7.58 3.41
C VAL A 349 -19.78 -8.25 4.64
N GLY A 350 -19.56 -9.56 4.52
CA GLY A 350 -18.86 -10.42 5.47
C GLY A 350 -17.75 -11.20 4.76
N PHE A 351 -17.45 -12.41 5.21
CA PHE A 351 -16.39 -13.24 4.62
C PHE A 351 -16.48 -14.70 5.08
N ARG A 352 -15.76 -15.59 4.39
CA ARG A 352 -15.47 -16.96 4.84
C ARG A 352 -13.97 -17.23 4.80
N LEU A 353 -13.54 -18.34 5.41
CA LEU A 353 -12.13 -18.73 5.42
C LEU A 353 -11.83 -19.92 4.50
N ALA A 354 -10.66 -19.86 3.87
CA ALA A 354 -9.95 -20.99 3.31
C ALA A 354 -8.82 -21.44 4.25
N TYR A 355 -8.34 -22.67 4.06
CA TYR A 355 -7.20 -23.23 4.79
C TYR A 355 -6.34 -24.09 3.87
N GLY A 356 -5.03 -23.90 3.97
CA GLY A 356 -4.02 -24.60 3.18
C GLY A 356 -2.86 -23.68 2.85
N SER A 357 -2.00 -24.14 1.94
CA SER A 357 -0.95 -23.34 1.31
C SER A 357 -1.14 -23.36 -0.20
N ILE A 358 -0.89 -22.23 -0.86
CA ILE A 358 -0.87 -22.07 -2.31
C ILE A 358 0.61 -22.10 -2.75
N PRO A 359 1.13 -23.25 -3.21
CA PRO A 359 2.51 -23.35 -3.68
C PRO A 359 2.69 -22.55 -4.99
N ASP A 360 3.89 -22.01 -5.21
CA ASP A 360 4.25 -21.33 -6.47
C ASP A 360 3.19 -20.31 -6.94
N ALA A 361 2.64 -19.56 -5.98
CA ALA A 361 1.61 -18.55 -6.24
C ALA A 361 2.11 -17.52 -7.25
N VAL A 362 1.23 -17.09 -8.16
CA VAL A 362 1.56 -16.10 -9.19
C VAL A 362 0.73 -14.84 -9.00
N TRP A 363 1.43 -13.72 -8.85
CA TRP A 363 0.87 -12.39 -8.90
C TRP A 363 0.87 -11.87 -10.33
N MET A 364 -0.15 -11.11 -10.72
CA MET A 364 -0.14 -10.36 -11.97
C MET A 364 -0.14 -8.87 -11.69
N ASP A 365 0.83 -8.14 -12.23
CA ASP A 365 0.82 -6.68 -12.13
C ASP A 365 -0.43 -6.06 -12.81
N ALA A 366 -0.60 -4.74 -12.64
CA ALA A 366 -1.74 -4.01 -13.21
C ALA A 366 -1.78 -4.11 -14.75
N GLU A 367 -0.61 -4.28 -15.37
CA GLU A 367 -0.39 -4.54 -16.78
C GLU A 367 -0.44 -6.03 -17.11
N GLY A 368 -0.99 -6.90 -16.27
CA GLY A 368 -1.26 -8.31 -16.54
C GLY A 368 -0.05 -9.16 -16.96
N LYS A 369 1.16 -8.82 -16.51
CA LYS A 369 2.37 -9.63 -16.63
C LYS A 369 2.58 -10.38 -15.32
N ALA A 370 3.09 -11.60 -15.41
CA ALA A 370 3.41 -12.39 -14.23
C ALA A 370 4.59 -11.75 -13.49
N ALA A 371 4.37 -11.34 -12.23
CA ALA A 371 5.43 -10.90 -11.34
C ALA A 371 5.98 -12.14 -10.62
N LEU A 372 7.22 -12.53 -10.96
CA LEU A 372 7.89 -13.70 -10.36
C LEU A 372 8.50 -13.41 -8.98
N SER A 373 8.71 -12.13 -8.64
CA SER A 373 9.24 -11.67 -7.35
C SER A 373 8.48 -10.43 -6.93
N ARG A 374 7.83 -10.48 -5.77
CA ARG A 374 7.02 -9.39 -5.20
C ARG A 374 7.87 -8.62 -4.21
N VAL A 375 8.12 -7.34 -4.48
CA VAL A 375 8.64 -6.44 -3.45
C VAL A 375 7.47 -5.90 -2.62
N ILE A 376 7.46 -6.23 -1.34
CA ILE A 376 6.49 -5.80 -0.34
C ILE A 376 6.99 -4.48 0.26
N LEU A 377 6.17 -3.44 0.20
CA LEU A 377 6.42 -2.20 0.93
C LEU A 377 6.03 -2.38 2.41
N LEU A 378 7.00 -2.21 3.32
CA LEU A 378 6.81 -2.43 4.76
C LEU A 378 6.59 -1.14 5.56
N ALA A 379 7.08 0.00 5.05
CA ALA A 379 6.84 1.31 5.62
C ALA A 379 6.15 2.21 4.60
N ASN A 380 5.11 2.94 5.02
CA ASN A 380 4.51 3.99 4.20
C ASN A 380 5.22 5.34 4.42
N SER A 381 4.78 6.36 3.68
CA SER A 381 5.31 7.72 3.78
C SER A 381 5.20 8.32 5.18
N SER A 382 4.14 8.04 5.92
CA SER A 382 3.93 8.53 7.30
C SER A 382 4.95 7.93 8.28
N THR A 383 5.23 6.63 8.17
CA THR A 383 6.23 5.94 9.00
C THR A 383 7.63 6.42 8.67
N LEU A 384 7.98 6.55 7.38
CA LEU A 384 9.28 7.09 7.00
C LEU A 384 9.45 8.53 7.51
N HIS A 385 8.43 9.38 7.33
CA HIS A 385 8.40 10.75 7.84
C HIS A 385 8.62 10.81 9.36
N SER A 386 8.09 9.85 10.13
CA SER A 386 8.30 9.82 11.58
C SER A 386 9.77 9.73 11.99
N VAL A 387 10.64 9.19 11.12
CA VAL A 387 12.09 9.08 11.34
C VAL A 387 12.85 10.20 10.63
N VAL A 388 12.64 10.35 9.32
CA VAL A 388 13.44 11.28 8.50
C VAL A 388 12.98 12.74 8.62
N LYS A 389 11.79 12.96 9.21
CA LYS A 389 11.15 14.27 9.43
C LYS A 389 10.83 15.03 8.14
N THR A 390 10.69 14.32 7.04
CA THR A 390 10.28 14.85 5.73
C THR A 390 9.57 13.77 4.92
N PHE A 391 8.61 14.18 4.09
CA PHE A 391 8.00 13.27 3.11
C PHE A 391 8.82 13.18 1.82
N ASN A 392 9.75 14.12 1.59
CA ASN A 392 10.61 14.13 0.42
C ASN A 392 11.76 13.14 0.56
N ALA A 393 11.44 11.86 0.34
CA ALA A 393 12.40 10.77 0.36
C ALA A 393 12.14 9.77 -0.76
N LYS A 394 13.21 9.19 -1.30
CA LYS A 394 13.17 8.13 -2.31
C LYS A 394 14.17 7.04 -1.99
N LEU A 395 13.72 5.79 -2.06
CA LEU A 395 14.57 4.61 -1.92
C LEU A 395 14.77 3.99 -3.30
N ALA A 396 16.01 3.78 -3.73
CA ALA A 396 16.36 3.01 -4.91
C ALA A 396 17.17 1.78 -4.52
N PHE A 397 16.97 0.66 -5.18
CA PHE A 397 17.64 -0.61 -4.89
C PHE A 397 17.59 -1.54 -6.11
N ARG A 398 18.41 -2.58 -6.09
CA ARG A 398 18.38 -3.65 -7.10
C ARG A 398 17.46 -4.78 -6.61
N ASN A 399 16.53 -5.21 -7.45
CA ASN A 399 15.89 -6.53 -7.30
C ASN A 399 16.81 -7.55 -7.95
N ASP A 400 17.54 -8.36 -7.16
CA ASP A 400 18.57 -9.24 -7.72
C ASP A 400 18.00 -10.45 -8.46
N VAL A 401 16.75 -10.82 -8.17
CA VAL A 401 16.06 -11.89 -8.90
C VAL A 401 15.88 -11.51 -10.38
N SER A 402 15.56 -10.24 -10.67
CA SER A 402 15.38 -9.73 -12.03
C SER A 402 16.62 -9.03 -12.61
N GLY A 403 17.50 -8.52 -11.75
CA GLY A 403 18.65 -7.69 -12.11
C GLY A 403 18.33 -6.20 -12.31
N ASN A 404 17.06 -5.82 -12.16
CA ASN A 404 16.55 -4.49 -12.48
C ASN A 404 16.73 -3.48 -11.33
N LEU A 405 16.63 -2.20 -11.69
CA LEU A 405 16.46 -1.10 -10.73
C LEU A 405 15.00 -1.06 -10.27
N ALA A 406 14.80 -1.04 -8.96
CA ALA A 406 13.52 -0.75 -8.34
C ALA A 406 13.63 0.49 -7.45
N PHE A 407 12.53 1.22 -7.28
CA PHE A 407 12.47 2.35 -6.37
C PHE A 407 11.10 2.53 -5.72
N VAL A 408 11.08 3.26 -4.60
CA VAL A 408 9.88 3.72 -3.90
C VAL A 408 9.99 5.23 -3.72
N ASP A 409 8.94 5.93 -4.12
CA ASP A 409 8.79 7.37 -3.92
C ASP A 409 7.86 7.66 -2.73
N TYR A 410 8.45 8.12 -1.62
CA TYR A 410 7.69 8.44 -0.40
C TYR A 410 7.14 9.87 -0.40
N SER A 411 7.47 10.69 -1.41
CA SER A 411 6.97 12.06 -1.53
C SER A 411 5.51 12.14 -1.99
N SER A 412 4.97 11.02 -2.50
CA SER A 412 3.57 10.93 -2.94
C SER A 412 2.77 9.94 -2.11
N GLY A 413 1.45 10.16 -2.02
CA GLY A 413 0.57 9.44 -1.11
C GLY A 413 0.21 7.99 -1.48
N ALA A 414 0.31 7.56 -2.74
CA ALA A 414 0.19 6.13 -3.07
C ALA A 414 1.59 5.61 -3.34
N GLN A 415 2.16 4.91 -2.36
CA GLN A 415 3.48 4.31 -2.54
C GLN A 415 3.30 2.92 -3.16
N THR A 416 3.76 2.76 -4.39
CA THR A 416 4.00 1.46 -5.02
C THR A 416 5.49 1.27 -5.23
N VAL A 417 5.93 0.02 -5.29
CA VAL A 417 7.29 -0.29 -5.73
C VAL A 417 7.30 -0.24 -7.25
N VAL A 418 8.15 0.61 -7.81
CA VAL A 418 8.30 0.75 -9.25
C VAL A 418 9.57 0.05 -9.66
N GLU A 419 9.45 -1.03 -10.44
CA GLU A 419 10.58 -1.73 -11.04
C GLU A 419 10.71 -1.34 -12.51
N ILE A 420 11.89 -0.84 -12.88
CA ILE A 420 12.18 -0.41 -14.26
C ILE A 420 12.70 -1.62 -15.01
N GLU A 421 11.89 -2.15 -15.94
CA GLU A 421 12.29 -3.26 -16.79
C GLU A 421 13.48 -2.85 -17.68
N ASP A 422 14.58 -3.60 -17.56
CA ASP A 422 15.79 -3.32 -18.31
C ASP A 422 16.44 -4.63 -18.82
N THR A 423 17.35 -4.46 -19.77
CA THR A 423 18.29 -5.50 -20.22
C THR A 423 19.68 -5.32 -19.59
N LEU A 424 19.90 -4.22 -18.88
CA LEU A 424 21.14 -3.88 -18.20
C LEU A 424 21.13 -4.41 -16.76
N GLU A 425 22.28 -4.94 -16.35
CA GLU A 425 22.56 -5.23 -14.95
C GLU A 425 22.73 -3.92 -14.16
N VAL A 426 21.92 -3.71 -13.13
CA VAL A 426 21.99 -2.52 -12.28
C VAL A 426 22.67 -2.84 -10.96
N PHE A 427 23.86 -2.29 -10.69
CA PHE A 427 24.55 -2.38 -9.41
C PHE A 427 24.90 -0.99 -8.87
N HIS A 428 24.96 -0.86 -7.54
CA HIS A 428 25.30 0.38 -6.83
C HIS A 428 24.53 1.61 -7.32
N PRO A 429 23.17 1.58 -7.33
CA PRO A 429 22.41 2.78 -7.61
C PRO A 429 22.72 3.84 -6.55
N ASP A 430 22.95 5.09 -6.98
CA ASP A 430 23.07 6.27 -6.12
C ASP A 430 22.16 7.37 -6.66
N ILE A 431 21.32 7.92 -5.79
CA ILE A 431 20.33 8.94 -6.15
C ILE A 431 20.98 10.32 -6.16
N SER A 432 20.64 11.14 -7.15
CA SER A 432 21.16 12.50 -7.29
C SER A 432 20.75 13.40 -6.11
N PRO A 433 21.48 14.50 -5.86
CA PRO A 433 21.19 15.37 -4.73
C PRO A 433 19.79 16.01 -4.73
N ASP A 434 19.15 16.11 -5.89
CA ASP A 434 17.79 16.64 -6.07
C ASP A 434 16.70 15.55 -6.11
N GLY A 435 17.08 14.27 -5.98
CA GLY A 435 16.16 13.14 -5.96
C GLY A 435 15.57 12.74 -7.32
N ASN A 436 15.95 13.39 -8.42
CA ASN A 436 15.30 13.19 -9.73
C ASN A 436 16.04 12.21 -10.65
N LEU A 437 17.33 11.93 -10.40
CA LEU A 437 18.17 11.06 -11.22
C LEU A 437 18.77 9.93 -10.38
N VAL A 438 19.16 8.87 -11.06
CA VAL A 438 19.89 7.75 -10.48
C VAL A 438 21.10 7.39 -11.35
N ALA A 439 22.26 7.28 -10.72
CA ALA A 439 23.47 6.77 -11.35
C ALA A 439 23.69 5.32 -10.92
N PHE A 440 24.12 4.44 -11.82
CA PHE A 440 24.40 3.03 -11.49
C PHE A 440 25.48 2.47 -12.42
N CYS A 441 25.98 1.26 -12.11
CA CYS A 441 26.96 0.57 -12.93
C CYS A 441 26.67 -0.91 -13.16
N THR A 442 27.40 -1.57 -14.07
CA THR A 442 27.16 -2.96 -14.49
C THR A 442 27.99 -4.02 -13.76
N LYS A 443 28.80 -3.63 -12.76
CA LYS A 443 29.53 -4.55 -11.88
C LYS A 443 29.42 -4.14 -10.41
N PHE A 444 29.42 -5.13 -9.52
CA PHE A 444 29.40 -4.91 -8.07
C PHE A 444 30.81 -5.03 -7.43
N GLU A 445 30.91 -4.61 -6.18
CA GLU A 445 32.19 -4.53 -5.46
C GLU A 445 32.80 -5.93 -5.26
N GLY A 446 34.11 -6.05 -5.46
CA GLY A 446 34.87 -7.28 -5.34
C GLY A 446 35.02 -8.08 -6.63
N VAL A 447 34.32 -7.71 -7.72
CA VAL A 447 34.39 -8.41 -9.02
C VAL A 447 35.33 -7.71 -9.99
N GLU A 448 36.27 -8.46 -10.57
CA GLU A 448 37.17 -7.96 -11.61
C GLU A 448 36.48 -7.86 -12.97
N GLY A 449 36.93 -6.93 -13.82
CA GLY A 449 36.43 -6.71 -15.18
C GLY A 449 36.06 -5.26 -15.45
N SER A 450 35.71 -4.95 -16.70
CA SER A 450 35.18 -3.64 -17.08
C SER A 450 33.74 -3.49 -16.59
N SER A 451 33.42 -2.27 -16.17
CA SER A 451 32.10 -1.83 -15.73
C SER A 451 31.69 -0.60 -16.52
N GLU A 452 30.40 -0.48 -16.80
CA GLU A 452 29.83 0.65 -17.51
C GLU A 452 28.97 1.48 -16.55
N LEU A 453 29.01 2.81 -16.68
CA LEU A 453 28.28 3.75 -15.82
C LEU A 453 27.18 4.44 -16.61
N TYR A 454 26.00 4.48 -16.01
CA TYR A 454 24.80 5.09 -16.58
C TYR A 454 24.16 6.07 -15.62
N VAL A 455 23.43 7.04 -16.18
CA VAL A 455 22.49 7.91 -15.45
C VAL A 455 21.16 7.90 -16.19
N ARG A 456 20.05 7.88 -15.45
CA ARG A 456 18.69 8.05 -15.98
C ARG A 456 17.81 8.85 -15.02
N ASP A 457 16.63 9.21 -15.49
CA ASP A 457 15.59 9.77 -14.63
C ASP A 457 15.05 8.68 -13.69
N LEU A 458 14.86 9.02 -12.42
CA LEU A 458 14.28 8.14 -11.40
C LEU A 458 12.74 8.28 -11.42
N ASN A 459 12.14 7.74 -12.49
CA ASN A 459 10.69 7.72 -12.74
C ASN A 459 10.25 6.35 -13.29
N LYS A 460 8.94 6.15 -13.47
CA LYS A 460 8.36 4.86 -13.93
C LYS A 460 8.95 4.34 -15.24
N ASP A 461 9.20 5.23 -16.20
CA ASP A 461 9.71 4.86 -17.51
C ASP A 461 11.24 4.65 -17.54
N GLY A 462 11.95 5.05 -16.47
CA GLY A 462 13.41 5.09 -16.47
C GLY A 462 13.99 5.90 -17.63
N SER A 463 13.31 7.01 -17.98
CA SER A 463 13.59 7.75 -19.21
C SER A 463 14.95 8.46 -19.19
N HIS A 464 15.36 8.95 -20.36
CA HIS A 464 16.63 9.67 -20.56
C HIS A 464 17.89 8.92 -20.10
N LEU A 465 17.96 7.61 -20.36
CA LEU A 465 19.16 6.81 -20.09
C LEU A 465 20.37 7.32 -20.90
N VAL A 466 21.45 7.66 -20.21
CA VAL A 466 22.72 8.11 -20.79
C VAL A 466 23.87 7.28 -20.23
N LYS A 467 24.74 6.81 -21.13
CA LYS A 467 25.98 6.10 -20.80
C LYS A 467 27.16 7.06 -20.76
N LEU A 468 28.06 6.89 -19.80
CA LEU A 468 29.36 7.57 -19.80
C LEU A 468 30.30 6.93 -20.83
N ASP A 469 30.86 7.74 -21.74
CA ASP A 469 31.89 7.30 -22.68
C ASP A 469 33.26 7.24 -21.98
N PHE A 470 33.54 6.10 -21.35
CA PHE A 470 34.77 5.82 -20.62
C PHE A 470 35.06 4.31 -20.58
N GLU A 471 36.35 3.93 -20.54
CA GLU A 471 36.77 2.51 -20.70
C GLU A 471 36.23 1.58 -19.61
N SER A 472 36.21 2.06 -18.37
CA SER A 472 35.63 1.34 -17.23
C SER A 472 35.29 2.33 -16.12
N ALA A 473 34.03 2.32 -15.68
CA ALA A 473 33.51 3.15 -14.61
C ALA A 473 32.58 2.32 -13.72
N ALA A 474 32.90 2.25 -12.43
CA ALA A 474 32.15 1.48 -11.44
C ALA A 474 31.87 2.29 -10.17
N ILE A 475 30.84 1.86 -9.44
CA ILE A 475 30.43 2.33 -8.11
C ILE A 475 30.29 3.86 -8.09
N PRO A 476 29.32 4.41 -8.87
CA PRO A 476 29.11 5.84 -8.96
C PRO A 476 28.67 6.43 -7.61
N ARG A 477 29.14 7.64 -7.31
CA ARG A 477 28.77 8.41 -6.12
C ARG A 477 28.51 9.87 -6.50
N TRP A 478 27.29 10.35 -6.33
CA TRP A 478 26.93 11.75 -6.50
C TRP A 478 27.58 12.63 -5.44
N ARG A 479 28.01 13.83 -5.84
CA ARG A 479 28.44 14.89 -4.93
C ARG A 479 28.10 16.27 -5.50
N ILE A 480 28.01 17.24 -4.60
CA ILE A 480 27.91 18.67 -4.94
C ILE A 480 29.31 19.27 -4.78
N LEU A 481 29.80 19.94 -5.82
CA LEU A 481 31.07 20.64 -5.83
C LEU A 481 30.94 22.02 -5.14
N GLU A 482 32.06 22.63 -4.77
CA GLU A 482 32.05 23.95 -4.09
C GLU A 482 31.37 25.06 -4.92
N ASN A 483 31.38 24.94 -6.24
CA ASN A 483 30.72 25.87 -7.15
C ASN A 483 29.21 25.61 -7.30
N GLY A 484 28.66 24.60 -6.61
CA GLY A 484 27.26 24.19 -6.68
C GLY A 484 26.96 23.17 -7.78
N ASP A 485 27.91 22.84 -8.65
CA ASP A 485 27.68 21.86 -9.71
C ASP A 485 27.56 20.43 -9.17
N THR A 486 26.70 19.66 -9.80
CA THR A 486 26.57 18.23 -9.51
C THR A 486 27.61 17.43 -10.29
N ALA A 487 28.31 16.52 -9.60
CA ALA A 487 29.28 15.61 -10.18
C ALA A 487 29.12 14.18 -9.66
N ILE A 488 29.65 13.24 -10.43
CA ILE A 488 29.69 11.81 -10.10
C ILE A 488 31.15 11.42 -9.96
N VAL A 489 31.50 10.89 -8.79
CA VAL A 489 32.77 10.21 -8.53
C VAL A 489 32.59 8.74 -8.91
N PHE A 490 33.59 8.17 -9.58
CA PHE A 490 33.59 6.76 -9.96
C PHE A 490 35.02 6.21 -9.96
N VAL A 491 35.14 4.88 -9.98
CA VAL A 491 36.44 4.19 -10.04
C VAL A 491 36.59 3.40 -11.32
N THR A 492 37.84 3.12 -11.72
CA THR A 492 38.12 2.33 -12.94
C THR A 492 38.01 0.82 -12.77
N SER A 493 37.88 0.33 -11.53
CA SER A 493 37.79 -1.11 -11.22
C SER A 493 36.92 -1.30 -9.99
N ALA A 494 35.96 -2.23 -10.06
CA ALA A 494 35.17 -2.68 -8.90
C ALA A 494 35.88 -3.78 -8.08
N GLY A 495 37.09 -4.19 -8.47
CA GLY A 495 37.79 -5.33 -7.89
C GLY A 495 38.26 -5.16 -6.44
N ASN A 496 38.80 -6.24 -5.87
CA ASN A 496 39.32 -6.22 -4.50
C ASN A 496 40.55 -5.31 -4.34
N ASN A 497 40.77 -4.80 -3.12
CA ASN A 497 41.87 -3.88 -2.80
C ASN A 497 42.97 -4.52 -1.92
N ASN A 498 43.02 -5.86 -1.87
CA ASN A 498 43.96 -6.58 -1.01
C ASN A 498 45.38 -6.54 -1.55
N ASP A 499 45.56 -6.64 -2.88
CA ASP A 499 46.85 -6.47 -3.52
C ASP A 499 47.16 -4.98 -3.74
N GLU A 500 48.27 -4.51 -3.21
CA GLU A 500 48.66 -3.09 -3.30
C GLU A 500 48.91 -2.67 -4.75
N SER A 501 49.56 -3.50 -5.57
CA SER A 501 49.91 -3.14 -6.95
C SER A 501 48.67 -3.03 -7.82
N ALA A 502 47.74 -4.00 -7.70
CA ALA A 502 46.47 -3.98 -8.40
C ALA A 502 45.63 -2.77 -7.97
N PHE A 503 45.51 -2.51 -6.67
CA PHE A 503 44.80 -1.34 -6.15
C PHE A 503 45.35 -0.03 -6.74
N ARG A 504 46.69 0.13 -6.77
CA ARG A 504 47.35 1.35 -7.28
C ARG A 504 47.28 1.51 -8.80
N SER A 505 47.09 0.42 -9.54
CA SER A 505 46.88 0.46 -10.99
C SER A 505 45.49 0.98 -11.38
N ALA A 506 44.51 0.85 -10.48
CA ALA A 506 43.21 1.48 -10.63
C ALA A 506 43.25 2.98 -10.24
N SER A 507 42.17 3.70 -10.50
CA SER A 507 42.10 5.13 -10.19
C SER A 507 40.69 5.61 -9.90
N THR A 508 40.61 6.75 -9.21
CA THR A 508 39.38 7.45 -8.86
C THR A 508 39.25 8.71 -9.73
N TRP A 509 38.07 8.89 -10.30
CA TRP A 509 37.75 9.93 -11.27
C TRP A 509 36.48 10.66 -10.87
N GLN A 510 36.27 11.82 -11.48
CA GLN A 510 35.06 12.62 -11.34
C GLN A 510 34.59 13.12 -12.70
N VAL A 511 33.28 13.22 -12.89
CA VAL A 511 32.67 13.82 -14.09
C VAL A 511 31.46 14.66 -13.68
N THR A 512 31.31 15.86 -14.23
CA THR A 512 30.12 16.68 -14.01
C THR A 512 28.92 16.09 -14.75
N PHE A 513 27.72 16.25 -14.22
CA PHE A 513 26.49 15.89 -14.93
C PHE A 513 25.50 17.04 -14.88
N ALA A 514 25.13 17.58 -16.05
CA ALA A 514 24.22 18.71 -16.16
C ALA A 514 23.45 18.64 -17.48
N ASN A 515 22.19 19.10 -17.47
CA ASN A 515 21.32 19.12 -18.65
C ASN A 515 21.23 17.75 -19.35
N GLY A 516 21.15 16.67 -18.57
CA GLY A 516 21.07 15.29 -19.06
C GLY A 516 22.32 14.77 -19.76
N LYS A 517 23.51 15.33 -19.50
CA LYS A 517 24.76 14.93 -20.17
C LYS A 517 25.95 14.87 -19.22
N PHE A 518 26.83 13.89 -19.45
CA PHE A 518 28.15 13.85 -18.85
C PHE A 518 29.06 14.94 -19.42
N GLY A 519 29.84 15.58 -18.55
CA GLY A 519 30.96 16.44 -18.92
C GLY A 519 32.22 15.64 -19.26
N THR A 520 33.37 16.28 -19.11
CA THR A 520 34.67 15.62 -19.33
C THR A 520 35.16 14.94 -18.05
N PRO A 521 35.45 13.63 -18.06
CA PRO A 521 36.04 12.93 -16.93
C PRO A 521 37.40 13.50 -16.53
N GLN A 522 37.61 13.68 -15.23
CA GLN A 522 38.84 14.20 -14.63
C GLN A 522 39.38 13.19 -13.61
N LYS A 523 40.64 12.79 -13.79
CA LYS A 523 41.31 11.92 -12.83
C LYS A 523 41.60 12.69 -11.55
N LEU A 524 41.18 12.16 -10.41
CA LEU A 524 41.47 12.75 -9.11
C LEU A 524 42.79 12.20 -8.55
N PHE A 525 42.93 10.87 -8.48
CA PHE A 525 44.12 10.20 -7.95
C PHE A 525 44.13 8.69 -8.28
N ASP A 526 45.27 8.04 -8.07
CA ASP A 526 45.43 6.58 -8.17
C ASP A 526 44.81 5.86 -6.96
N GLY A 527 44.36 4.62 -7.16
CA GLY A 527 43.57 3.85 -6.20
C GLY A 527 42.07 3.88 -6.51
N ALA A 528 41.40 2.73 -6.37
CA ALA A 528 39.94 2.61 -6.50
C ALA A 528 39.24 2.89 -5.15
N TYR A 529 38.91 4.16 -4.88
CA TYR A 529 38.29 4.59 -3.63
C TYR A 529 36.75 4.51 -3.69
N HIS A 530 36.19 3.30 -3.59
CA HIS A 530 34.76 2.98 -3.75
C HIS A 530 33.80 3.66 -2.76
N GLY A 531 34.25 3.89 -1.53
CA GLY A 531 33.42 4.38 -0.43
C GLY A 531 33.17 5.89 -0.48
N GLY A 532 33.65 6.56 -1.53
CA GLY A 532 33.42 7.97 -1.79
C GLY A 532 34.50 8.89 -1.24
N ILE A 533 34.26 10.17 -1.47
CA ILE A 533 35.14 11.30 -1.11
C ILE A 533 34.34 12.26 -0.24
N SER A 534 34.98 12.87 0.75
CA SER A 534 34.37 13.86 1.63
C SER A 534 33.99 15.11 0.85
N LYS A 535 32.95 15.82 1.30
CA LYS A 535 32.45 17.05 0.65
C LYS A 535 33.54 18.07 0.37
N ASP A 536 34.48 18.25 1.30
CA ASP A 536 35.62 19.18 1.20
C ASP A 536 36.85 18.62 0.47
N ASP A 537 36.76 17.44 -0.15
CA ASP A 537 37.82 16.82 -0.93
C ASP A 537 39.11 16.55 -0.14
N ARG A 538 38.99 16.14 1.14
CA ARG A 538 40.13 15.91 2.06
C ARG A 538 40.25 14.49 2.60
N LEU A 539 39.24 13.65 2.39
CA LEU A 539 39.23 12.25 2.79
C LEU A 539 38.56 11.40 1.70
N ALA A 540 39.20 10.31 1.30
CA ALA A 540 38.58 9.28 0.47
C ALA A 540 38.78 7.91 1.12
N VAL A 541 37.80 7.02 1.03
CA VAL A 541 37.84 5.72 1.71
C VAL A 541 37.40 4.58 0.79
N THR A 542 37.85 3.36 1.10
CA THR A 542 37.44 2.13 0.41
C THR A 542 37.62 0.94 1.32
N GLY A 543 36.81 -0.09 1.12
CA GLY A 543 37.00 -1.38 1.76
C GLY A 543 36.46 -2.50 0.89
N ALA A 544 37.19 -2.85 -0.16
CA ALA A 544 36.98 -4.09 -0.89
C ALA A 544 37.96 -5.16 -0.37
N ARG A 545 37.82 -5.53 0.91
CA ARG A 545 38.68 -6.38 1.79
C ARG A 545 39.59 -5.66 2.77
N ARG A 546 40.15 -4.49 2.46
CA ARG A 546 41.01 -3.71 3.37
C ARG A 546 40.47 -2.30 3.52
N LEU A 547 40.29 -1.82 4.76
CA LEU A 547 39.88 -0.43 4.98
C LEU A 547 41.06 0.51 4.71
N ARG A 548 41.05 1.16 3.55
CA ARG A 548 42.07 2.13 3.14
C ARG A 548 41.48 3.53 3.12
N ALA A 549 42.28 4.52 3.49
CA ALA A 549 41.90 5.92 3.44
C ALA A 549 43.01 6.78 2.85
N LYS A 550 42.64 7.69 1.94
CA LYS A 550 43.49 8.78 1.47
C LYS A 550 43.15 10.04 2.26
N VAL A 551 44.13 10.62 2.93
CA VAL A 551 43.95 11.76 3.84
C VAL A 551 44.83 12.91 3.38
N ALA A 552 44.26 14.09 3.14
CA ALA A 552 45.02 15.28 2.77
C ALA A 552 46.05 15.66 3.86
N ASP A 553 47.26 16.04 3.46
CA ASP A 553 48.35 16.39 4.40
C ASP A 553 48.25 17.82 4.92
N SER A 554 47.54 18.69 4.21
CA SER A 554 47.34 20.11 4.50
C SER A 554 45.87 20.51 4.27
N GLU A 555 45.58 21.81 4.18
CA GLU A 555 44.28 22.33 3.73
C GLU A 555 44.09 22.19 2.19
N SER A 556 45.02 21.56 1.47
CA SER A 556 44.90 21.30 0.03
C SER A 556 43.99 20.09 -0.27
N PRO A 557 43.36 20.04 -1.47
CA PRO A 557 42.59 18.89 -1.93
C PRO A 557 43.41 17.59 -2.07
N LEU A 558 42.73 16.44 -2.04
CA LEU A 558 43.34 15.10 -2.15
C LEU A 558 44.20 14.88 -3.39
N SER A 559 43.89 15.59 -4.48
CA SER A 559 44.62 15.53 -5.76
C SER A 559 46.01 16.17 -5.71
N GLN A 560 46.31 16.98 -4.68
CA GLN A 560 47.60 17.70 -4.58
C GLN A 560 48.58 17.04 -3.61
N SER A 561 48.20 16.93 -2.32
CA SER A 561 49.05 16.33 -1.28
C SER A 561 48.21 15.53 -0.32
N ALA A 562 48.36 14.21 -0.37
CA ALA A 562 47.65 13.31 0.51
C ALA A 562 48.42 12.02 0.76
N ARG A 563 48.34 11.54 1.99
CA ARG A 563 48.87 10.23 2.41
C ARG A 563 47.82 9.15 2.28
N ASP A 564 48.23 7.99 1.81
CA ASP A 564 47.41 6.77 1.89
C ASP A 564 47.69 6.06 3.21
N THR A 565 46.63 5.60 3.88
CA THR A 565 46.68 5.00 5.20
C THR A 565 45.85 3.74 5.24
N MET A 566 46.31 2.76 6.02
CA MET A 566 45.54 1.55 6.33
C MET A 566 44.85 1.76 7.67
N TRP A 567 43.52 1.67 7.68
CA TRP A 567 42.70 1.78 8.89
C TRP A 567 42.34 0.38 9.42
N TYR A 568 41.69 0.35 10.58
CA TYR A 568 41.16 -0.89 11.19
C TYR A 568 42.20 -2.01 11.35
N ASN A 569 43.45 -1.63 11.67
CA ASN A 569 44.60 -2.54 11.80
C ASN A 569 44.86 -3.43 10.56
N GLY A 570 44.35 -3.01 9.39
CA GLY A 570 44.41 -3.79 8.16
C GLY A 570 43.57 -5.06 8.20
N GLU A 571 42.70 -5.26 9.19
CA GLU A 571 41.76 -6.39 9.21
C GLU A 571 40.71 -6.27 8.10
N GLN A 572 39.99 -7.36 7.85
CA GLN A 572 39.05 -7.43 6.74
C GLN A 572 37.83 -6.52 6.98
N ALA A 573 37.54 -5.66 6.00
CA ALA A 573 36.39 -4.76 5.99
C ALA A 573 35.76 -4.69 4.58
N CYS A 574 34.42 -4.59 4.54
CA CYS A 574 33.58 -4.55 3.35
C CYS A 574 32.48 -3.46 3.45
N ASN A 575 31.80 -3.15 2.33
CA ASN A 575 30.62 -2.27 2.27
C ASN A 575 30.88 -0.89 2.90
N VAL A 576 31.97 -0.26 2.48
CA VAL A 576 32.41 1.01 3.05
C VAL A 576 31.65 2.17 2.44
N SER A 577 31.11 3.05 3.28
CA SER A 577 30.46 4.29 2.86
C SER A 577 30.90 5.48 3.70
N LEU A 578 31.13 6.63 3.05
CA LEU A 578 31.60 7.86 3.67
C LEU A 578 30.48 8.89 3.79
N SER A 579 30.25 9.39 5.01
CA SER A 579 29.28 10.45 5.24
C SER A 579 29.69 11.72 4.49
N GLN A 580 28.70 12.39 3.90
CA GLN A 580 28.89 13.66 3.19
C GLN A 580 28.77 14.89 4.11
N ASP A 581 28.61 14.66 5.42
CA ASP A 581 28.55 15.69 6.44
C ASP A 581 29.95 16.20 6.85
N LYS A 582 30.00 17.23 7.69
CA LYS A 582 31.26 17.81 8.18
C LYS A 582 32.06 16.85 9.08
N ARG A 583 31.44 15.77 9.57
CA ARG A 583 32.08 14.82 10.50
C ARG A 583 32.87 13.74 9.78
N LYS A 584 32.56 13.47 8.50
CA LYS A 584 33.28 12.54 7.62
C LYS A 584 33.46 11.15 8.25
N LYS A 585 32.38 10.64 8.84
CA LYS A 585 32.35 9.31 9.44
C LYS A 585 32.30 8.25 8.35
N THR A 586 33.00 7.16 8.57
CA THR A 586 33.01 6.00 7.67
C THR A 586 32.26 4.86 8.31
N LEU A 587 31.19 4.39 7.66
CA LEU A 587 30.52 3.15 8.05
C LEU A 587 31.09 1.99 7.24
N PHE A 588 31.15 0.80 7.84
CA PHE A 588 31.63 -0.42 7.19
C PHE A 588 31.22 -1.67 7.98
N LEU A 589 31.36 -2.83 7.33
CA LEU A 589 31.14 -4.16 7.91
C LEU A 589 32.46 -4.90 8.09
N ASP A 590 32.53 -5.77 9.10
CA ASP A 590 33.71 -6.60 9.39
C ASP A 590 33.37 -8.07 9.62
N PHE A 591 34.40 -8.90 9.71
CA PHE A 591 34.30 -10.37 9.77
C PHE A 591 34.36 -10.91 11.21
N GLY A 592 33.84 -10.14 12.18
CA GLY A 592 34.02 -10.44 13.60
C GLY A 592 35.49 -10.38 14.00
N SER A 593 36.18 -9.31 13.64
CA SER A 593 37.62 -9.19 13.81
C SER A 593 38.05 -9.00 15.26
N ALA A 594 39.35 -9.08 15.56
CA ALA A 594 39.84 -8.82 16.92
C ALA A 594 39.64 -7.35 17.30
N THR A 595 39.87 -6.42 16.37
CA THR A 595 39.68 -4.98 16.60
C THR A 595 38.23 -4.66 16.94
N GLY A 596 37.28 -5.16 16.15
CA GLY A 596 35.86 -4.90 16.37
C GLY A 596 35.33 -5.58 17.63
N ARG A 597 35.70 -6.83 17.90
CA ARG A 597 35.32 -7.53 19.16
C ARG A 597 35.86 -6.82 20.41
N ASN A 598 37.08 -6.29 20.34
CA ASN A 598 37.65 -5.51 21.44
C ASN A 598 36.89 -4.19 21.64
N PHE A 599 36.51 -3.50 20.57
CA PHE A 599 35.73 -2.26 20.63
C PHE A 599 34.32 -2.48 21.19
N VAL A 600 33.66 -3.54 20.72
CA VAL A 600 32.29 -3.90 21.11
C VAL A 600 32.22 -4.55 22.50
N GLY A 601 33.32 -5.14 22.98
CA GLY A 601 33.39 -5.82 24.27
C GLY A 601 32.76 -7.22 24.31
N LYS A 602 32.32 -7.76 23.16
CA LYS A 602 31.81 -9.13 23.04
C LYS A 602 32.11 -9.74 21.67
N ARG A 603 32.00 -11.07 21.59
CA ARG A 603 32.06 -11.81 20.33
C ARG A 603 30.76 -11.61 19.53
N TYR A 604 30.91 -11.60 18.23
CA TYR A 604 29.83 -11.50 17.25
C TYR A 604 30.31 -12.14 15.92
N ALA A 605 29.36 -12.48 15.05
CA ALA A 605 29.55 -13.15 13.77
C ALA A 605 29.98 -12.17 12.66
N THR A 606 30.34 -12.71 11.49
CA THR A 606 30.60 -11.90 10.29
C THR A 606 29.41 -11.00 9.99
N HIS A 607 29.66 -9.72 9.75
CA HIS A 607 28.65 -8.70 9.41
C HIS A 607 27.52 -8.49 10.45
N GLU A 608 27.61 -9.06 11.65
CA GLU A 608 26.62 -8.83 12.72
C GLU A 608 26.68 -7.38 13.25
N ARG A 609 27.77 -6.66 12.95
CA ARG A 609 28.01 -5.29 13.42
C ARG A 609 28.22 -4.33 12.25
N LEU A 610 27.43 -3.27 12.24
CA LEU A 610 27.74 -2.05 11.51
C LEU A 610 28.70 -1.21 12.36
N LEU A 611 29.91 -0.98 11.87
CA LEU A 611 30.96 -0.25 12.58
C LEU A 611 31.12 1.13 11.97
N ILE A 612 31.38 2.13 12.83
CA ILE A 612 31.57 3.51 12.42
C ILE A 612 32.92 4.00 12.92
N ALA A 613 33.74 4.49 12.00
CA ALA A 613 34.99 5.19 12.28
C ALA A 613 34.84 6.70 12.07
N ASP A 614 35.59 7.49 12.85
CA ASP A 614 35.74 8.92 12.62
C ASP A 614 36.68 9.21 11.43
N SER A 615 36.87 10.49 11.11
CA SER A 615 37.73 10.94 10.01
C SER A 615 39.23 10.60 10.18
N LEU A 616 39.63 10.05 11.33
CA LEU A 616 40.98 9.59 11.61
C LEU A 616 41.09 8.06 11.62
N GLY A 617 40.01 7.35 11.31
CA GLY A 617 39.97 5.88 11.29
C GLY A 617 39.80 5.25 12.67
N ARG A 618 39.42 6.02 13.70
CA ARG A 618 39.16 5.49 15.04
C ARG A 618 37.71 5.05 15.14
N LEU A 619 37.46 3.84 15.63
CA LEU A 619 36.11 3.37 15.92
C LEU A 619 35.44 4.28 16.95
N VAL A 620 34.23 4.74 16.65
CA VAL A 620 33.44 5.62 17.50
C VAL A 620 32.08 5.04 17.86
N GLN A 621 31.55 4.10 17.07
CA GLN A 621 30.24 3.51 17.30
C GLN A 621 30.10 2.14 16.64
N SER A 622 29.20 1.31 17.19
CA SER A 622 28.78 0.04 16.61
C SER A 622 27.29 -0.18 16.82
N ILE A 623 26.59 -0.58 15.77
CA ILE A 623 25.18 -1.02 15.81
C ILE A 623 25.14 -2.52 15.54
N GLY A 624 24.35 -3.26 16.33
CA GLY A 624 24.14 -4.69 16.10
C GLY A 624 22.96 -4.93 15.17
N ALA A 625 23.07 -5.91 14.28
CA ALA A 625 21.93 -6.36 13.48
C ALA A 625 20.83 -6.96 14.38
N PRO A 626 19.57 -6.97 13.91
CA PRO A 626 18.49 -7.71 14.57
C PRO A 626 18.88 -9.17 14.82
N ALA A 627 18.30 -9.77 15.86
CA ALA A 627 18.64 -11.13 16.27
C ALA A 627 18.45 -12.14 15.11
N GLY A 628 19.49 -12.94 14.83
CA GLY A 628 19.47 -13.91 13.74
C GLY A 628 19.74 -13.34 12.34
N MET A 629 20.03 -12.04 12.23
CA MET A 629 20.33 -11.36 10.98
C MET A 629 21.76 -10.79 10.98
N THR A 630 22.28 -10.50 9.79
CA THR A 630 23.51 -9.72 9.59
C THR A 630 23.27 -8.60 8.59
N PHE A 631 24.14 -7.59 8.53
CA PHE A 631 24.03 -6.53 7.54
C PHE A 631 24.74 -6.90 6.22
N ASP A 632 24.29 -6.31 5.13
CA ASP A 632 25.02 -6.19 3.87
C ASP A 632 24.60 -4.89 3.16
N HIS A 633 25.35 -4.49 2.14
CA HIS A 633 25.09 -3.35 1.28
C HIS A 633 24.75 -2.06 2.05
N SER A 634 25.45 -1.83 3.17
CA SER A 634 25.20 -0.66 4.02
C SER A 634 25.68 0.63 3.38
N GLU A 635 24.86 1.67 3.45
CA GLU A 635 25.10 3.00 2.88
C GLU A 635 24.66 4.11 3.84
N TRP A 636 25.30 5.27 3.76
CA TRP A 636 24.80 6.46 4.44
C TRP A 636 23.55 6.97 3.71
N VAL A 637 22.53 7.38 4.46
CA VAL A 637 21.38 8.06 3.88
C VAL A 637 21.80 9.44 3.43
N ARG A 638 21.60 9.75 2.14
CA ARG A 638 21.88 11.09 1.62
C ARG A 638 20.88 12.06 2.25
N GLY A 639 21.42 13.14 2.79
CA GLY A 639 20.66 14.15 3.51
C GLY A 639 20.44 13.92 4.99
N SER A 640 21.10 12.90 5.56
CA SER A 640 21.18 12.73 7.01
C SER A 640 22.62 12.55 7.50
N SER A 641 22.86 12.93 8.76
CA SER A 641 24.13 12.74 9.46
C SER A 641 24.08 11.62 10.52
N HIS A 642 22.92 10.98 10.66
CA HIS A 642 22.66 9.98 11.70
C HIS A 642 21.83 8.78 11.20
N LEU A 643 21.48 8.74 9.91
CA LEU A 643 20.74 7.63 9.33
C LEU A 643 21.62 6.83 8.37
N ALA A 644 21.51 5.51 8.44
CA ALA A 644 22.10 4.58 7.47
C ALA A 644 21.00 3.69 6.88
N VAL A 645 21.19 3.20 5.66
CA VAL A 645 20.35 2.18 5.04
C VAL A 645 21.18 0.93 4.82
N ALA A 646 20.59 -0.25 4.99
CA ALA A 646 21.28 -1.51 4.75
C ALA A 646 20.30 -2.60 4.35
N THR A 647 20.82 -3.67 3.78
CA THR A 647 20.09 -4.92 3.58
C THR A 647 20.36 -5.85 4.77
N LEU A 648 19.33 -6.56 5.23
CA LEU A 648 19.44 -7.63 6.21
C LEU A 648 19.56 -9.00 5.51
N VAL A 649 20.54 -9.77 5.97
CA VAL A 649 20.81 -11.13 5.52
C VAL A 649 20.41 -12.11 6.60
N ASN A 650 19.59 -13.10 6.25
CA ASN A 650 19.15 -14.12 7.19
C ASN A 650 20.20 -15.23 7.38
N VAL A 651 19.92 -16.17 8.29
CA VAL A 651 20.81 -17.31 8.59
C VAL A 651 21.14 -18.20 7.38
N ASN A 652 20.33 -18.14 6.32
CA ASN A 652 20.53 -18.90 5.08
C ASN A 652 21.31 -18.11 4.02
N GLY A 653 21.67 -16.85 4.29
CA GLY A 653 22.42 -16.00 3.38
C GLY A 653 21.57 -15.25 2.34
N SER A 654 20.24 -15.16 2.53
CA SER A 654 19.34 -14.45 1.61
C SER A 654 19.07 -13.02 2.09
N HIS A 655 19.12 -12.08 1.15
CA HIS A 655 19.02 -10.62 1.35
C HIS A 655 17.57 -10.14 1.27
N ARG A 656 16.79 -10.40 2.32
CA ARG A 656 15.33 -10.27 2.21
C ARG A 656 14.76 -8.89 2.50
N THR A 657 15.42 -8.08 3.32
CA THR A 657 14.80 -6.85 3.84
C THR A 657 15.75 -5.67 3.75
N ILE A 658 15.28 -4.53 3.25
CA ILE A 658 16.01 -3.26 3.36
C ILE A 658 15.50 -2.52 4.60
N VAL A 659 16.44 -2.03 5.41
CA VAL A 659 16.16 -1.32 6.67
C VAL A 659 16.80 0.06 6.71
N LEU A 660 16.07 1.01 7.27
CA LEU A 660 16.59 2.28 7.76
C LEU A 660 17.06 2.09 9.20
N ILE A 661 18.23 2.64 9.52
CA ILE A 661 18.90 2.52 10.82
C ILE A 661 19.10 3.92 11.38
N ASP A 662 18.54 4.21 12.56
CA ASP A 662 18.83 5.43 13.29
C ASP A 662 20.02 5.21 14.23
N LEU A 663 21.13 5.89 13.95
CA LEU A 663 22.36 5.77 14.73
C LEU A 663 22.27 6.52 16.07
N THR A 664 21.25 7.33 16.33
CA THR A 664 21.11 8.04 17.60
C THR A 664 20.62 7.14 18.72
N ASP A 665 19.67 6.25 18.41
CA ASP A 665 19.03 5.36 19.38
C ASP A 665 19.14 3.87 19.01
N SER A 666 19.75 3.56 17.86
CA SER A 666 19.91 2.20 17.31
C SER A 666 18.59 1.53 16.89
N SER A 667 17.55 2.31 16.62
CA SER A 667 16.26 1.81 16.12
C SER A 667 16.31 1.48 14.62
N PHE A 668 15.35 0.66 14.17
CA PHE A 668 15.22 0.20 12.81
C PHE A 668 13.81 0.46 12.28
N VAL A 669 13.71 0.80 11.00
CA VAL A 669 12.46 0.77 10.23
C VAL A 669 12.68 -0.13 9.02
N ASN A 670 11.87 -1.18 8.90
CA ASN A 670 11.87 -2.02 7.70
C ASN A 670 11.17 -1.26 6.57
N LEU A 671 11.86 -1.07 5.45
CA LEU A 671 11.36 -0.27 4.32
C LEU A 671 10.66 -1.16 3.30
N VAL A 672 11.34 -2.20 2.83
CA VAL A 672 10.83 -3.15 1.84
C VAL A 672 11.34 -4.56 2.11
N GLU A 673 10.58 -5.56 1.66
CA GLU A 673 10.95 -6.98 1.71
C GLU A 673 10.72 -7.67 0.35
N SER A 674 11.60 -8.60 -0.02
CA SER A 674 11.46 -9.47 -1.20
C SER A 674 12.36 -10.70 -1.04
N ASP A 675 12.52 -11.49 -2.09
CA ASP A 675 13.39 -12.65 -2.10
C ASP A 675 14.88 -12.30 -2.03
N GLU A 676 15.32 -11.28 -2.77
CA GLU A 676 16.73 -10.91 -2.90
C GLU A 676 16.92 -9.42 -3.29
N LEU A 677 17.31 -8.58 -2.32
CA LEU A 677 17.36 -7.12 -2.42
C LEU A 677 18.76 -6.55 -2.19
N TRP A 678 19.34 -5.91 -3.20
CA TRP A 678 20.76 -5.52 -3.19
C TRP A 678 20.95 -4.00 -3.34
N HIS A 679 22.05 -3.49 -2.79
CA HIS A 679 22.54 -2.12 -2.98
C HIS A 679 21.49 -1.01 -2.78
N PRO A 680 20.91 -0.85 -1.58
CA PRO A 680 19.98 0.23 -1.30
C PRO A 680 20.67 1.60 -1.29
N SER A 681 19.99 2.60 -1.84
CA SER A 681 20.33 4.02 -1.76
C SER A 681 19.07 4.79 -1.35
N LEU A 682 19.11 5.40 -0.17
CA LEU A 682 18.04 6.26 0.33
C LEU A 682 18.45 7.71 0.23
N TRP A 683 17.66 8.50 -0.50
CA TRP A 683 17.75 9.95 -0.56
C TRP A 683 16.66 10.57 0.30
N VAL A 684 17.07 11.57 1.08
CA VAL A 684 16.20 12.44 1.87
C VAL A 684 16.57 13.87 1.52
N ASN A 685 15.58 14.72 1.31
CA ASN A 685 15.84 16.12 1.00
C ASN A 685 16.50 16.85 2.19
N GLU A 686 17.75 17.31 2.00
CA GLU A 686 18.52 18.07 3.00
C GLU A 686 17.83 19.38 3.43
N ASN A 687 16.90 19.89 2.62
CA ASN A 687 16.27 21.19 2.79
C ASN A 687 15.02 21.20 3.68
N ALA A 688 14.68 20.11 4.37
CA ALA A 688 13.51 20.10 5.28
C ALA A 688 13.58 21.22 6.35
N PHE A 689 14.77 21.76 6.66
CA PHE A 689 14.94 22.87 7.62
C PHE A 689 16.02 23.91 7.26
N ALA A 690 16.46 24.01 5.99
CA ALA A 690 17.52 24.95 5.61
C ALA A 690 17.22 25.65 4.28
N ASP A 691 16.85 26.93 4.40
CA ASP A 691 16.70 27.91 3.33
C ASP A 691 15.75 27.53 2.20
N ASP A 692 14.45 27.72 2.44
CA ASP A 692 13.62 28.29 1.39
C ASP A 692 13.25 29.71 1.80
N ASN A 693 13.55 30.69 0.94
CA ASN A 693 13.20 32.10 1.15
C ASN A 693 11.67 32.32 1.28
N SER A 694 10.87 31.25 1.12
CA SER A 694 9.41 31.20 1.23
C SER A 694 8.89 30.99 2.67
N GLY A 695 9.71 30.42 3.58
CA GLY A 695 9.28 30.09 4.95
C GLY A 695 8.24 28.95 5.05
N LEU A 696 8.07 28.15 3.99
CA LEU A 696 7.09 27.06 3.93
C LEU A 696 7.68 25.73 4.42
N ASP A 697 6.84 24.93 5.06
CA ASP A 697 7.10 23.54 5.41
C ASP A 697 6.53 22.67 4.28
N LEU A 698 7.42 22.30 3.35
CA LEU A 698 7.12 21.50 2.16
C LEU A 698 6.71 20.06 2.51
N ASP A 699 6.89 19.63 3.76
CA ASP A 699 6.51 18.29 4.21
C ASP A 699 5.04 18.25 4.63
N SER A 700 4.45 19.38 5.00
CA SER A 700 3.02 19.45 5.30
C SER A 700 2.21 20.02 4.14
N ALA A 701 2.77 20.95 3.36
CA ALA A 701 2.11 21.53 2.21
C ALA A 701 1.84 20.47 1.11
N ALA A 702 0.69 20.55 0.45
CA ALA A 702 0.30 19.66 -0.66
C ALA A 702 0.14 18.15 -0.33
N PHE A 703 0.35 17.74 0.92
CA PHE A 703 0.13 16.35 1.35
C PHE A 703 -1.34 16.10 1.73
N TYR A 704 -2.18 15.83 0.72
CA TYR A 704 -3.62 15.57 0.90
C TYR A 704 -3.98 14.08 0.83
N TYR A 705 -3.00 13.19 0.69
CA TYR A 705 -3.18 11.79 0.32
C TYR A 705 -2.01 10.94 0.85
N ASP A 706 -2.27 9.77 1.45
CA ASP A 706 -1.28 8.89 2.11
C ASP A 706 -1.44 7.39 1.82
N ASN A 707 -2.60 6.99 1.29
CA ASN A 707 -2.91 5.66 0.79
C ASN A 707 -4.25 5.67 0.02
N VAL A 708 -4.63 4.54 -0.53
CA VAL A 708 -5.77 4.44 -1.45
C VAL A 708 -7.15 4.29 -0.79
N SER A 709 -7.21 4.16 0.53
CA SER A 709 -8.44 3.93 1.29
C SER A 709 -9.17 5.21 1.70
N ASN A 710 -8.77 6.34 1.12
CA ASN A 710 -9.08 7.68 1.59
C ASN A 710 -10.23 8.37 0.82
N PRO A 711 -10.88 9.40 1.41
CA PRO A 711 -12.01 10.10 0.81
C PRO A 711 -11.70 10.62 -0.61
N LEU A 712 -12.69 10.63 -1.51
CA LEU A 712 -12.47 11.02 -2.91
C LEU A 712 -11.76 12.39 -3.07
N LEU A 713 -12.01 13.32 -2.15
CA LEU A 713 -11.40 14.65 -2.17
C LEU A 713 -9.87 14.61 -2.09
N SER A 714 -9.27 13.64 -1.39
CA SER A 714 -7.81 13.49 -1.27
C SER A 714 -7.13 13.39 -2.64
N HIS A 715 -7.80 12.73 -3.59
CA HIS A 715 -7.31 12.52 -4.95
C HIS A 715 -7.46 13.76 -5.85
N LYS A 716 -8.24 14.76 -5.43
CA LYS A 716 -8.60 15.91 -6.26
C LYS A 716 -7.88 17.20 -5.88
N MET A 717 -7.37 17.30 -4.64
CA MET A 717 -6.80 18.56 -4.14
C MET A 717 -5.53 19.01 -4.87
N ASN A 718 -4.59 18.11 -5.13
CA ASN A 718 -3.38 18.48 -5.88
C ASN A 718 -3.70 18.86 -7.34
N ILE A 719 -4.72 18.24 -7.93
CA ILE A 719 -5.20 18.59 -9.27
C ILE A 719 -5.88 19.97 -9.27
N PHE A 720 -6.68 20.26 -8.24
CA PHE A 720 -7.28 21.57 -8.06
C PHE A 720 -6.21 22.66 -7.97
N TRP A 721 -5.21 22.48 -7.10
CA TRP A 721 -4.13 23.45 -6.94
C TRP A 721 -3.40 23.68 -8.26
N SER A 722 -3.00 22.61 -8.96
CA SER A 722 -2.25 22.72 -10.22
C SER A 722 -3.04 23.39 -11.36
N ALA A 723 -4.38 23.36 -11.32
CA ALA A 723 -5.24 23.92 -12.38
C ALA A 723 -5.95 25.24 -12.02
N SER A 724 -6.00 25.60 -10.73
CA SER A 724 -6.85 26.65 -10.13
C SER A 724 -6.90 27.99 -10.88
N ASP A 725 -5.76 28.49 -11.37
CA ASP A 725 -5.66 29.78 -12.06
C ASP A 725 -6.44 29.88 -13.37
N SER A 726 -6.72 28.73 -13.96
CA SER A 726 -7.32 28.61 -15.29
C SER A 726 -8.79 28.19 -15.28
N LEU A 727 -9.36 27.89 -14.10
CA LEU A 727 -10.71 27.35 -14.00
C LEU A 727 -11.76 28.45 -14.16
N ASN A 728 -12.70 28.22 -15.09
CA ASN A 728 -13.88 29.05 -15.30
C ASN A 728 -15.11 28.48 -14.60
N VAL A 729 -15.17 27.15 -14.45
CA VAL A 729 -16.28 26.43 -13.84
C VAL A 729 -15.75 25.44 -12.83
N VAL A 730 -16.32 25.41 -11.63
CA VAL A 730 -16.04 24.35 -10.65
C VAL A 730 -17.35 23.71 -10.23
N ALA A 731 -17.40 22.38 -10.32
CA ALA A 731 -18.53 21.59 -9.89
C ALA A 731 -18.31 21.02 -8.47
N LEU A 732 -19.30 21.17 -7.60
CA LEU A 732 -19.30 20.76 -6.19
C LEU A 732 -20.52 19.87 -5.93
N GLY A 733 -20.39 18.88 -5.05
CA GLY A 733 -21.51 18.00 -4.70
C GLY A 733 -21.08 16.62 -4.25
N SER A 734 -22.00 15.68 -4.35
CA SER A 734 -21.85 14.28 -3.92
C SER A 734 -21.32 13.36 -5.03
N SER A 735 -21.43 12.04 -4.81
CA SER A 735 -21.19 11.02 -5.84
C SER A 735 -21.94 11.30 -7.14
N ARG A 736 -23.19 11.79 -7.09
CA ARG A 736 -24.00 12.12 -8.28
C ARG A 736 -23.33 13.18 -9.16
N MET A 737 -22.76 14.21 -8.54
CA MET A 737 -21.96 15.21 -9.24
C MET A 737 -20.64 14.62 -9.75
N SER A 738 -19.96 13.81 -8.93
CA SER A 738 -18.66 13.22 -9.27
C SER A 738 -18.72 12.37 -10.53
N VAL A 739 -19.79 11.60 -10.72
CA VAL A 739 -19.99 10.72 -11.88
C VAL A 739 -20.73 11.40 -13.03
N GLY A 740 -21.66 12.31 -12.71
CA GLY A 740 -22.55 12.90 -13.71
C GLY A 740 -21.99 14.13 -14.45
N PHE A 741 -20.97 14.82 -13.91
CA PHE A 741 -20.42 16.03 -14.50
C PHE A 741 -19.07 15.80 -15.17
N ILE A 742 -19.07 15.77 -16.52
CA ILE A 742 -17.86 15.57 -17.34
C ILE A 742 -17.18 16.92 -17.55
N ALA A 743 -16.22 17.26 -16.69
CA ALA A 743 -15.54 18.56 -16.72
C ALA A 743 -14.93 18.89 -18.11
N ASN A 744 -14.31 17.92 -18.79
CA ASN A 744 -13.71 18.12 -20.11
C ASN A 744 -14.71 18.37 -21.25
N ALA A 745 -16.00 18.10 -21.05
CA ALA A 745 -17.03 18.31 -22.07
C ALA A 745 -17.66 19.72 -22.02
N ILE A 746 -17.30 20.54 -21.01
CA ILE A 746 -17.82 21.91 -20.87
C ILE A 746 -17.14 22.82 -21.89
N THR A 747 -17.95 23.48 -22.73
CA THR A 747 -17.48 24.45 -23.75
C THR A 747 -17.49 25.88 -23.24
N TYR A 748 -18.22 26.14 -22.14
CA TYR A 748 -18.30 27.47 -21.50
C TYR A 748 -16.93 28.02 -21.06
N GLY A 749 -16.00 27.14 -20.72
CA GLY A 749 -14.64 27.41 -20.28
C GLY A 749 -14.02 26.19 -19.61
N LYS A 750 -12.79 26.30 -19.12
CA LYS A 750 -12.13 25.17 -18.46
C LYS A 750 -12.86 24.85 -17.15
N ALA A 751 -13.31 23.60 -17.01
CA ALA A 751 -14.07 23.16 -15.85
C ALA A 751 -13.28 22.15 -15.00
N PHE A 752 -13.68 22.01 -13.74
CA PHE A 752 -13.13 21.00 -12.83
C PHE A 752 -14.24 20.39 -11.97
N ASN A 753 -14.21 19.07 -11.80
CA ASN A 753 -15.15 18.34 -10.94
C ASN A 753 -14.52 18.12 -9.55
N MET A 754 -14.86 19.00 -8.61
CA MET A 754 -14.38 18.98 -7.23
C MET A 754 -15.40 18.34 -6.26
N ALA A 755 -16.28 17.46 -6.76
CA ALA A 755 -17.19 16.71 -5.91
C ALA A 755 -16.44 15.78 -4.94
N ALA A 756 -16.98 15.60 -3.74
CA ALA A 756 -16.38 14.82 -2.66
C ALA A 756 -17.31 13.67 -2.24
N ILE A 757 -16.75 12.64 -1.59
CA ILE A 757 -17.50 11.51 -1.03
C ILE A 757 -16.86 11.15 0.33
N PRO A 758 -17.63 11.16 1.43
CA PRO A 758 -19.02 11.62 1.54
C PRO A 758 -19.13 13.14 1.35
N SER A 759 -20.32 13.66 1.01
CA SER A 759 -20.53 15.10 0.78
C SER A 759 -21.99 15.53 0.90
N ASP A 760 -22.17 16.73 1.44
CA ASP A 760 -23.41 17.49 1.63
C ASP A 760 -23.15 18.99 1.33
N MET A 761 -24.04 19.90 1.74
CA MET A 761 -23.80 21.34 1.56
C MET A 761 -22.80 21.91 2.56
N ASP A 762 -22.53 21.27 3.71
CA ASP A 762 -21.43 21.66 4.60
C ASP A 762 -20.09 21.55 3.84
N VAL A 763 -19.84 20.40 3.19
CA VAL A 763 -18.62 20.17 2.38
C VAL A 763 -18.57 21.11 1.17
N SER A 764 -19.67 21.23 0.43
CA SER A 764 -19.73 22.08 -0.77
C SER A 764 -19.48 23.56 -0.44
N LEU A 765 -20.07 24.08 0.65
CA LEU A 765 -19.85 25.46 1.08
C LEU A 765 -18.40 25.67 1.55
N TYR A 766 -17.84 24.71 2.28
CA TYR A 766 -16.45 24.79 2.76
C TYR A 766 -15.46 24.89 1.59
N LEU A 767 -15.57 23.98 0.61
CA LEU A 767 -14.74 23.99 -0.60
C LEU A 767 -14.92 25.28 -1.39
N ALA A 768 -16.17 25.72 -1.58
CA ALA A 768 -16.45 26.96 -2.30
C ALA A 768 -15.76 28.17 -1.65
N ARG A 769 -15.86 28.31 -0.33
CA ARG A 769 -15.38 29.50 0.39
C ARG A 769 -13.87 29.55 0.49
N TYR A 770 -13.24 28.45 0.89
CA TYR A 770 -11.83 28.44 1.27
C TYR A 770 -10.89 28.11 0.11
N TYR A 771 -11.39 27.45 -0.93
CA TYR A 771 -10.59 27.07 -2.08
C TYR A 771 -11.05 27.77 -3.36
N VAL A 772 -12.28 27.50 -3.81
CA VAL A 772 -12.75 27.89 -5.15
C VAL A 772 -12.87 29.40 -5.33
N LEU A 773 -13.63 30.09 -4.47
CA LEU A 773 -13.81 31.55 -4.53
C LEU A 773 -12.56 32.33 -4.10
N ALA A 774 -11.60 31.65 -3.47
CA ALA A 774 -10.35 32.21 -3.01
C ALA A 774 -9.27 32.19 -4.11
N HIS A 775 -9.14 31.07 -4.83
CA HIS A 775 -7.98 30.77 -5.67
C HIS A 775 -8.26 30.58 -7.16
N CYS A 776 -9.52 30.69 -7.60
CA CYS A 776 -9.86 30.65 -9.02
C CYS A 776 -10.13 32.07 -9.56
N PRO A 777 -9.12 32.84 -9.99
CA PRO A 777 -9.28 34.23 -10.44
C PRO A 777 -10.12 34.35 -11.73
N GLN A 778 -10.22 33.28 -12.52
CA GLN A 778 -10.99 33.24 -13.77
C GLN A 778 -12.38 32.60 -13.61
N LEU A 779 -12.79 32.32 -12.36
CA LEU A 779 -14.05 31.65 -12.07
C LEU A 779 -15.23 32.53 -12.50
N LYS A 780 -16.17 31.91 -13.20
CA LYS A 780 -17.42 32.54 -13.66
C LYS A 780 -18.64 31.89 -13.04
N THR A 781 -18.61 30.57 -12.88
CA THR A 781 -19.76 29.81 -12.39
C THR A 781 -19.33 28.67 -11.46
N ILE A 782 -20.10 28.47 -10.39
CA ILE A 782 -20.07 27.26 -9.57
C ILE A 782 -21.30 26.43 -9.94
N VAL A 783 -21.10 25.15 -10.24
CA VAL A 783 -22.19 24.18 -10.41
C VAL A 783 -22.29 23.38 -9.13
N VAL A 784 -23.44 23.33 -8.48
CA VAL A 784 -23.61 22.65 -7.18
C VAL A 784 -24.72 21.61 -7.24
N GLY A 785 -24.43 20.38 -6.78
CA GLY A 785 -25.41 19.31 -6.69
C GLY A 785 -26.39 19.54 -5.55
N LEU A 786 -27.69 19.41 -5.83
CA LEU A 786 -28.77 19.57 -4.86
C LEU A 786 -29.36 18.20 -4.49
N ASP A 787 -28.54 17.41 -3.82
CA ASP A 787 -28.86 16.03 -3.44
C ASP A 787 -29.60 15.99 -2.10
N PHE A 788 -30.85 16.47 -2.10
CA PHE A 788 -31.64 16.69 -0.87
C PHE A 788 -31.70 15.46 0.05
N ASP A 789 -31.75 14.26 -0.51
CA ASP A 789 -31.84 13.00 0.24
C ASP A 789 -30.51 12.54 0.87
N LEU A 790 -29.40 13.20 0.56
CA LEU A 790 -28.10 13.06 1.22
C LEU A 790 -27.84 14.14 2.30
N TRP A 791 -28.75 15.11 2.46
CA TRP A 791 -28.63 16.21 3.43
C TRP A 791 -29.10 15.79 4.83
N ASN A 792 -28.57 14.68 5.34
CA ASN A 792 -29.06 14.00 6.53
C ASN A 792 -28.00 13.80 7.63
N GLU A 793 -26.77 14.26 7.43
CA GLU A 793 -25.67 14.08 8.39
C GLU A 793 -25.61 15.15 9.50
N PRO A 794 -25.18 14.82 10.72
CA PRO A 794 -24.89 15.81 11.76
C PRO A 794 -23.83 16.82 11.32
N GLU A 795 -23.84 17.99 11.96
CA GLU A 795 -22.93 19.11 11.58
C GLU A 795 -21.47 18.69 11.73
N ASN A 796 -20.66 19.00 10.73
CA ASN A 796 -19.23 18.68 10.64
C ASN A 796 -18.86 17.19 10.51
N THR A 797 -19.80 16.25 10.50
CA THR A 797 -19.48 14.82 10.32
C THR A 797 -18.78 14.58 8.98
N THR A 798 -19.39 15.02 7.89
CA THR A 798 -18.87 14.90 6.52
C THR A 798 -17.58 15.69 6.30
N LEU A 799 -17.45 16.87 6.92
CA LEU A 799 -16.22 17.66 6.92
C LEU A 799 -15.08 16.91 7.61
N THR A 800 -15.33 16.36 8.81
CA THR A 800 -14.33 15.62 9.58
C THR A 800 -13.78 14.45 8.77
N LEU A 801 -14.65 13.70 8.10
CA LEU A 801 -14.28 12.57 7.26
C LEU A 801 -13.40 12.95 6.07
N ASN A 802 -13.59 14.15 5.49
CA ASN A 802 -12.80 14.62 4.35
C ASN A 802 -11.48 15.30 4.76
N PHE A 803 -11.47 16.07 5.85
CA PHE A 803 -10.40 17.04 6.14
C PHE A 803 -9.47 16.67 7.31
N LEU A 804 -9.84 15.75 8.22
CA LEU A 804 -8.96 15.37 9.32
C LEU A 804 -7.93 14.28 8.97
N SER A 805 -8.03 13.72 7.77
CA SER A 805 -7.24 12.55 7.39
C SER A 805 -5.79 12.89 7.04
N PHE A 806 -5.45 14.15 6.76
CA PHE A 806 -4.11 14.51 6.26
C PHE A 806 -3.54 15.85 6.73
N PRO A 807 -2.20 15.91 6.92
CA PRO A 807 -1.46 17.14 7.22
C PRO A 807 -1.76 18.32 6.30
N GLY A 808 -1.92 18.10 4.97
CA GLY A 808 -2.10 19.18 4.00
C GLY A 808 -3.32 20.06 4.26
N TYR A 809 -4.45 19.47 4.68
CA TYR A 809 -5.65 20.25 5.00
C TYR A 809 -5.48 21.09 6.27
N PHE A 810 -4.79 20.55 7.27
CA PHE A 810 -4.46 21.29 8.48
C PHE A 810 -3.44 22.39 8.19
N TYR A 811 -2.48 22.11 7.31
CA TYR A 811 -1.48 23.06 6.87
C TYR A 811 -2.14 24.23 6.12
N ASP A 812 -3.03 23.96 5.17
CA ASP A 812 -3.85 24.98 4.53
C ASP A 812 -4.57 25.84 5.57
N TYR A 813 -5.28 25.23 6.52
CA TYR A 813 -6.01 25.96 7.56
C TYR A 813 -5.11 26.88 8.39
N THR A 814 -3.98 26.37 8.88
CA THR A 814 -3.01 27.16 9.66
C THR A 814 -2.37 28.29 8.84
N HIS A 815 -2.31 28.11 7.53
CA HIS A 815 -1.88 29.10 6.54
C HIS A 815 -3.04 29.90 5.95
N LYS A 816 -4.19 29.97 6.64
CA LYS A 816 -5.38 30.76 6.23
C LYS A 816 -5.83 30.43 4.80
N TYR A 817 -5.69 29.17 4.42
CA TYR A 817 -5.93 28.65 3.07
C TYR A 817 -5.20 29.46 2.01
N TRP A 818 -4.00 29.95 2.28
CA TRP A 818 -3.20 30.72 1.32
C TRP A 818 -3.80 32.06 0.89
N VAL A 819 -4.82 32.56 1.60
CA VAL A 819 -5.47 33.84 1.29
C VAL A 819 -4.70 35.00 1.92
N GLY A 820 -4.11 35.84 1.06
CA GLY A 820 -3.41 37.06 1.51
C GLY A 820 -2.10 36.78 2.24
N ILE A 821 -1.49 35.61 2.00
CA ILE A 821 -0.17 35.22 2.48
C ILE A 821 0.71 34.79 1.29
N GLU A 822 2.04 34.84 1.44
CA GLU A 822 2.99 34.32 0.46
C GLU A 822 2.99 32.78 0.48
N GLY A 823 3.35 32.11 -0.63
CA GLY A 823 3.45 30.65 -0.71
C GLY A 823 2.43 29.94 -1.62
N VAL A 824 1.44 30.67 -2.15
CA VAL A 824 0.38 30.07 -3.00
C VAL A 824 0.90 29.60 -4.37
N GLU A 825 1.98 30.18 -4.89
CA GLU A 825 2.53 29.74 -6.18
C GLU A 825 3.41 28.49 -6.00
N GLU A 826 4.12 28.44 -4.88
CA GLU A 826 4.92 27.32 -4.43
C GLU A 826 4.04 26.08 -4.25
N ILE A 827 2.90 26.18 -3.54
CA ILE A 827 2.01 25.02 -3.37
C ILE A 827 1.45 24.52 -4.69
N LYS A 828 1.12 25.41 -5.64
CA LYS A 828 0.66 25.00 -6.98
C LYS A 828 1.75 24.27 -7.76
N ASN A 829 3.00 24.71 -7.66
CA ASN A 829 4.13 24.06 -8.31
C ASN A 829 4.40 22.67 -7.74
N ILE A 830 4.35 22.53 -6.40
CA ILE A 830 4.48 21.24 -5.72
C ILE A 830 3.35 20.30 -6.15
N SER A 831 2.10 20.77 -6.07
CA SER A 831 0.94 19.97 -6.48
C SER A 831 1.00 19.54 -7.95
N ARG A 832 1.54 20.38 -8.85
CA ARG A 832 1.76 20.02 -10.25
C ARG A 832 2.76 18.86 -10.39
N LYS A 833 3.90 18.94 -9.70
CA LYS A 833 4.90 17.88 -9.69
C LYS A 833 4.32 16.56 -9.16
N ILE A 834 3.59 16.61 -8.03
CA ILE A 834 2.93 15.44 -7.46
C ILE A 834 1.94 14.80 -8.45
N VAL A 835 1.16 15.60 -9.18
CA VAL A 835 0.22 15.08 -10.19
C VAL A 835 0.94 14.47 -11.40
N GLU A 836 2.07 15.02 -11.81
CA GLU A 836 2.87 14.50 -12.93
C GLU A 836 3.57 13.17 -12.58
N GLU A 837 4.02 13.02 -11.33
CA GLU A 837 4.79 11.86 -10.87
C GLU A 837 3.91 10.71 -10.33
N ASN A 838 2.66 11.00 -9.93
CA ASN A 838 1.76 10.00 -9.35
C ASN A 838 0.70 9.52 -10.38
N GLU A 839 0.76 8.24 -10.76
CA GLU A 839 -0.14 7.64 -11.77
C GLU A 839 -1.62 7.70 -11.41
N VAL A 840 -1.95 7.63 -10.12
CA VAL A 840 -3.34 7.79 -9.65
C VAL A 840 -3.83 9.18 -9.99
N LEU A 841 -3.07 10.19 -9.55
CA LEU A 841 -3.47 11.59 -9.70
C LEU A 841 -3.40 12.04 -11.16
N SER A 842 -2.47 11.51 -11.95
CA SER A 842 -2.38 11.81 -13.38
C SER A 842 -3.63 11.31 -14.13
N GLY A 843 -4.14 10.12 -13.81
CA GLY A 843 -5.40 9.60 -14.35
C GLY A 843 -6.60 10.49 -14.03
N PHE A 844 -6.75 10.91 -12.76
CA PHE A 844 -7.79 11.87 -12.37
C PHE A 844 -7.59 13.27 -12.98
N ALA A 845 -6.33 13.67 -13.22
CA ALA A 845 -6.03 14.95 -13.85
C ALA A 845 -6.45 14.97 -15.32
N MET A 846 -6.26 13.84 -16.03
CA MET A 846 -6.74 13.70 -17.42
C MET A 846 -8.25 13.91 -17.53
N SER A 847 -9.03 13.48 -16.55
CA SER A 847 -10.49 13.68 -16.51
C SER A 847 -10.93 14.98 -15.83
N MET A 848 -9.98 15.84 -15.39
CA MET A 848 -10.26 17.06 -14.62
C MET A 848 -11.16 16.79 -13.39
N GLY A 849 -10.85 15.71 -12.67
CA GLY A 849 -11.54 15.28 -11.45
C GLY A 849 -12.85 14.52 -11.67
N TRP A 850 -13.27 14.29 -12.92
CA TRP A 850 -14.44 13.46 -13.23
C TRP A 850 -14.13 11.99 -12.99
N VAL A 851 -15.07 11.26 -12.37
CA VAL A 851 -14.95 9.82 -12.14
C VAL A 851 -15.85 9.11 -13.14
N PRO A 852 -15.31 8.59 -14.26
CA PRO A 852 -16.12 7.89 -15.24
C PRO A 852 -16.65 6.58 -14.64
N VAL A 853 -17.90 6.27 -14.96
CA VAL A 853 -18.49 4.98 -14.61
C VAL A 853 -19.12 4.38 -15.86
N GLU A 854 -18.39 3.47 -16.50
CA GLU A 854 -18.66 2.99 -17.85
C GLU A 854 -19.81 1.96 -17.92
N ASP A 855 -20.06 1.22 -16.84
CA ASP A 855 -21.00 0.10 -16.85
C ASP A 855 -22.46 0.56 -16.65
N GLY A 856 -23.29 0.56 -17.69
CA GLY A 856 -24.73 0.85 -17.52
C GLY A 856 -25.53 -0.39 -17.15
N PHE A 857 -26.13 -0.44 -15.95
CA PHE A 857 -27.06 -1.52 -15.60
C PHE A 857 -28.46 -1.25 -16.18
N SER A 858 -29.08 -0.16 -15.72
CA SER A 858 -30.39 0.41 -16.07
C SER A 858 -30.97 1.06 -14.82
N TRP A 859 -31.97 1.94 -14.98
CA TRP A 859 -32.76 2.41 -13.84
C TRP A 859 -33.52 1.27 -13.14
N ASN A 860 -33.81 0.19 -13.90
CA ASN A 860 -34.77 -0.87 -13.55
C ASN A 860 -34.15 -2.27 -13.45
N ASN A 861 -32.83 -2.40 -13.26
CA ASN A 861 -32.17 -3.70 -13.43
C ASN A 861 -32.84 -4.78 -12.56
N THR A 862 -33.43 -5.79 -13.20
CA THR A 862 -33.92 -7.01 -12.57
C THR A 862 -32.72 -7.80 -12.08
N GLY A 863 -32.32 -7.56 -10.84
CA GLY A 863 -31.00 -7.95 -10.36
C GLY A 863 -30.57 -7.18 -9.11
N PHE A 864 -29.27 -6.91 -8.98
CA PHE A 864 -28.52 -6.42 -7.80
C PHE A 864 -29.16 -5.22 -7.06
N ASN A 865 -30.16 -4.58 -7.65
CA ASN A 865 -30.74 -3.30 -7.34
C ASN A 865 -32.23 -3.24 -7.80
N GLU A 866 -33.16 -3.97 -7.15
CA GLU A 866 -34.56 -3.52 -7.15
C GLU A 866 -34.61 -2.09 -6.60
N ASN A 867 -35.66 -1.31 -6.88
CA ASN A 867 -35.84 0.10 -6.47
C ASN A 867 -35.75 0.27 -4.93
N PHE A 868 -34.53 0.29 -4.41
CA PHE A 868 -34.27 0.04 -3.00
C PHE A 868 -34.20 1.35 -2.26
N VAL A 869 -35.29 1.64 -1.55
CA VAL A 869 -35.30 2.70 -0.55
C VAL A 869 -34.54 2.16 0.66
N ILE A 870 -33.27 2.56 0.81
CA ILE A 870 -32.35 2.01 1.84
C ILE A 870 -32.74 2.44 3.27
N ASN A 871 -33.42 3.57 3.41
CA ASN A 871 -33.81 4.13 4.71
C ASN A 871 -35.33 4.28 4.80
N ASP A 872 -35.92 3.93 5.93
CA ASP A 872 -37.36 4.10 6.14
C ASP A 872 -37.76 5.57 6.01
N SER A 873 -38.57 5.86 4.99
CA SER A 873 -39.02 7.21 4.68
C SER A 873 -39.82 7.91 5.76
N THR A 874 -40.34 7.18 6.75
CA THR A 874 -40.98 7.77 7.92
C THR A 874 -40.00 8.40 8.91
N TRP A 875 -38.72 8.02 8.87
CA TRP A 875 -37.66 8.48 9.80
C TRP A 875 -36.57 9.35 9.15
N SER A 876 -36.52 9.43 7.81
CA SER A 876 -35.40 10.04 7.06
C SER A 876 -35.46 11.55 6.85
N ASP A 877 -36.54 12.24 7.24
CA ASP A 877 -36.77 13.65 6.87
C ASP A 877 -35.94 14.69 7.64
N LYS A 878 -35.25 14.29 8.72
CA LYS A 878 -34.32 15.08 9.56
C LYS A 878 -34.40 16.63 9.39
N PRO A 879 -35.50 17.29 9.84
CA PRO A 879 -35.83 18.67 9.44
C PRO A 879 -34.87 19.75 9.95
N LEU A 880 -34.16 19.49 11.05
CA LEU A 880 -33.14 20.42 11.57
C LEU A 880 -31.91 20.45 10.66
N THR A 881 -31.47 19.28 10.18
CA THR A 881 -30.36 19.14 9.24
C THR A 881 -30.70 19.82 7.91
N ILE A 882 -31.85 19.51 7.32
CA ILE A 882 -32.30 20.12 6.06
C ILE A 882 -32.35 21.65 6.12
N ARG A 883 -32.79 22.23 7.25
CA ARG A 883 -32.78 23.69 7.43
C ARG A 883 -31.37 24.28 7.39
N ARG A 884 -30.39 23.59 8.00
CA ARG A 884 -28.97 23.99 7.96
C ARG A 884 -28.45 23.94 6.52
N GLU A 885 -28.66 22.84 5.83
CA GLU A 885 -28.18 22.65 4.45
C GLU A 885 -28.78 23.69 3.48
N MET A 886 -30.07 24.02 3.62
CA MET A 886 -30.70 25.13 2.88
C MET A 886 -30.07 26.48 3.20
N SER A 887 -29.70 26.73 4.46
CA SER A 887 -28.98 27.95 4.86
C SER A 887 -27.56 27.99 4.26
N ASN A 888 -26.91 26.85 4.12
CA ASN A 888 -25.59 26.75 3.50
C ASN A 888 -25.67 27.04 2.00
N LEU A 889 -26.68 26.51 1.29
CA LEU A 889 -26.93 26.85 -0.11
C LEU A 889 -27.16 28.36 -0.29
N GLN A 890 -28.01 28.96 0.55
CA GLN A 890 -28.22 30.41 0.51
C GLN A 890 -26.90 31.18 0.70
N THR A 891 -26.09 30.75 1.67
CA THR A 891 -24.79 31.36 1.96
C THR A 891 -23.83 31.24 0.77
N LEU A 892 -23.79 30.09 0.10
CA LEU A 892 -22.98 29.88 -1.11
C LEU A 892 -23.39 30.86 -2.22
N ILE A 893 -24.69 31.03 -2.46
CA ILE A 893 -25.22 31.96 -3.47
C ILE A 893 -24.79 33.40 -3.17
N GLU A 894 -24.92 33.82 -1.91
CA GLU A 894 -24.53 35.16 -1.45
C GLU A 894 -23.01 35.39 -1.52
N ASP A 895 -22.20 34.39 -1.15
CA ASP A 895 -20.73 34.43 -1.24
C ASP A 895 -20.27 34.56 -2.70
N ALA A 896 -20.86 33.77 -3.61
CA ALA A 896 -20.59 33.81 -5.04
C ALA A 896 -21.00 35.16 -5.67
N ALA A 897 -22.16 35.69 -5.30
CA ALA A 897 -22.64 36.99 -5.78
C ALA A 897 -21.65 38.12 -5.48
N ARG A 898 -21.06 38.11 -4.27
CA ARG A 898 -20.04 39.10 -3.85
C ARG A 898 -18.75 39.05 -4.68
N LYS A 899 -18.51 37.93 -5.37
CA LYS A 899 -17.37 37.74 -6.28
C LYS A 899 -17.74 37.85 -7.75
N GLY A 900 -19.00 38.18 -8.07
CA GLY A 900 -19.50 38.23 -9.45
C GLY A 900 -19.61 36.85 -10.10
N VAL A 901 -19.71 35.79 -9.29
CA VAL A 901 -19.78 34.39 -9.72
C VAL A 901 -21.24 33.92 -9.71
N LYS A 902 -21.65 33.25 -10.78
CA LYS A 902 -22.97 32.62 -10.90
C LYS A 902 -22.99 31.25 -10.23
N VAL A 903 -24.16 30.80 -9.80
CA VAL A 903 -24.37 29.49 -9.20
C VAL A 903 -25.47 28.75 -9.95
N VAL A 904 -25.18 27.55 -10.43
CA VAL A 904 -26.16 26.66 -11.04
C VAL A 904 -26.40 25.49 -10.10
N GLY A 905 -27.58 25.43 -9.48
CA GLY A 905 -28.00 24.32 -8.65
C GLY A 905 -28.60 23.21 -9.51
N VAL A 906 -28.04 22.00 -9.46
CA VAL A 906 -28.47 20.86 -10.29
C VAL A 906 -29.10 19.78 -9.42
N VAL A 907 -30.35 19.44 -9.69
CA VAL A 907 -31.00 18.26 -9.13
C VAL A 907 -30.82 17.11 -10.12
N PHE A 908 -29.94 16.16 -9.79
CA PHE A 908 -29.60 15.04 -10.68
C PHE A 908 -30.77 14.05 -10.84
N PRO A 909 -30.94 13.45 -12.04
CA PRO A 909 -31.89 12.37 -12.23
C PRO A 909 -31.49 11.14 -11.41
N GLN A 910 -32.52 10.44 -10.94
CA GLN A 910 -32.46 9.16 -10.24
C GLN A 910 -33.53 8.26 -10.88
N SER A 911 -33.64 6.99 -10.49
CA SER A 911 -34.63 6.08 -11.09
C SER A 911 -36.04 6.69 -11.12
N PRO A 912 -36.70 6.73 -12.30
CA PRO A 912 -38.07 7.23 -12.43
C PRO A 912 -39.06 6.40 -11.61
N GLU A 913 -38.71 5.17 -11.24
CA GLU A 913 -39.56 4.28 -10.45
C GLU A 913 -39.80 4.77 -9.02
N TYR A 914 -38.95 5.65 -8.48
CA TYR A 914 -39.26 6.30 -7.19
C TYR A 914 -40.56 7.10 -7.25
N ALA A 915 -41.01 7.53 -8.44
CA ALA A 915 -42.33 8.14 -8.62
C ALA A 915 -43.49 7.21 -8.27
N ASN A 916 -43.29 5.90 -8.31
CA ASN A 916 -44.25 4.87 -7.93
C ASN A 916 -44.19 4.54 -6.42
N THR A 917 -43.31 5.21 -5.66
CA THR A 917 -43.09 4.99 -4.22
C THR A 917 -43.44 6.24 -3.38
N GLY A 918 -43.39 6.09 -2.04
CA GLY A 918 -43.45 7.23 -1.11
C GLY A 918 -42.14 8.02 -0.96
N SER A 919 -41.03 7.48 -1.49
CA SER A 919 -39.70 8.08 -1.41
C SER A 919 -39.43 9.01 -2.60
N TYR A 920 -38.62 10.04 -2.37
CA TYR A 920 -38.07 10.91 -3.41
C TYR A 920 -36.95 10.23 -4.18
N GLY A 921 -36.15 9.43 -3.47
CA GLY A 921 -34.95 8.77 -3.98
C GLY A 921 -34.53 7.61 -3.10
N ARG A 922 -33.35 7.06 -3.35
CA ARG A 922 -32.82 5.89 -2.64
C ARG A 922 -32.75 6.08 -1.12
N HIS A 923 -32.35 7.27 -0.66
CA HIS A 923 -32.00 7.52 0.75
C HIS A 923 -33.20 7.82 1.66
N GLY A 924 -34.43 7.54 1.18
CA GLY A 924 -35.63 7.53 2.00
C GLY A 924 -36.28 8.90 2.24
N MET A 925 -35.80 10.00 1.69
CA MET A 925 -36.49 11.29 1.85
C MET A 925 -37.95 11.18 1.35
N ARG A 926 -38.94 11.69 2.10
CA ARG A 926 -40.33 11.65 1.64
C ARG A 926 -40.51 12.51 0.40
N ARG A 927 -41.21 11.98 -0.59
CA ARG A 927 -41.52 12.67 -1.84
C ARG A 927 -42.22 14.01 -1.65
N SER A 928 -43.12 14.09 -0.67
CA SER A 928 -43.83 15.34 -0.31
C SER A 928 -42.93 16.40 0.34
N HIS A 929 -41.81 15.99 0.94
CA HIS A 929 -40.84 16.90 1.53
C HIS A 929 -39.90 17.46 0.44
N ALA A 930 -39.40 16.60 -0.45
CA ALA A 930 -38.57 17.02 -1.59
C ALA A 930 -39.29 18.06 -2.48
N LEU A 931 -40.59 17.88 -2.75
CA LEU A 931 -41.40 18.86 -3.48
C LEU A 931 -41.33 20.26 -2.84
N LYS A 932 -41.46 20.35 -1.52
CA LYS A 932 -41.38 21.62 -0.78
C LYS A 932 -39.98 22.23 -0.86
N LEU A 933 -38.94 21.41 -0.78
CA LEU A 933 -37.56 21.87 -0.91
C LEU A 933 -37.28 22.45 -2.30
N ILE A 934 -37.72 21.77 -3.36
CA ILE A 934 -37.60 22.28 -4.74
C ILE A 934 -38.35 23.61 -4.90
N GLU A 935 -39.56 23.74 -4.33
CA GLU A 935 -40.30 25.01 -4.32
C GLU A 935 -39.56 26.11 -3.55
N ASP A 936 -38.93 25.79 -2.42
CA ASP A 936 -38.16 26.75 -1.63
C ASP A 936 -36.87 27.18 -2.36
N VAL A 937 -36.18 26.27 -3.06
CA VAL A 937 -35.03 26.61 -3.91
C VAL A 937 -35.44 27.45 -5.12
N ARG A 938 -36.62 27.22 -5.72
CA ARG A 938 -37.17 28.12 -6.77
C ARG A 938 -37.37 29.54 -6.27
N LYS A 939 -37.68 29.75 -4.99
CA LYS A 939 -37.74 31.11 -4.41
C LYS A 939 -36.36 31.75 -4.32
N PHE A 940 -35.27 30.98 -4.22
CA PHE A 940 -33.91 31.51 -4.31
C PHE A 940 -33.60 31.99 -5.72
N GLU A 941 -33.98 31.24 -6.76
CA GLU A 941 -33.81 31.67 -8.17
C GLU A 941 -34.55 32.98 -8.46
N GLN A 942 -35.76 33.15 -7.90
CA GLN A 942 -36.51 34.40 -8.01
C GLN A 942 -35.89 35.57 -7.24
N ARG A 943 -35.08 35.28 -6.21
CA ARG A 943 -34.52 36.27 -5.29
C ARG A 943 -33.10 36.71 -5.65
N TYR A 944 -32.32 35.82 -6.27
CA TYR A 944 -30.90 36.03 -6.54
C TYR A 944 -30.62 35.93 -8.04
N ASP A 945 -30.28 37.07 -8.65
CA ASP A 945 -30.01 37.16 -10.11
C ASP A 945 -28.80 36.33 -10.57
N ASN A 946 -27.96 35.86 -9.64
CA ASN A 946 -26.81 35.02 -9.91
C ASN A 946 -27.08 33.52 -9.70
N PHE A 947 -28.29 33.10 -9.33
CA PHE A 947 -28.63 31.69 -9.09
C PHE A 947 -29.62 31.16 -10.12
N TYR A 948 -29.35 29.95 -10.63
CA TYR A 948 -30.18 29.26 -11.61
C TYR A 948 -30.42 27.82 -11.14
N LEU A 949 -31.68 27.37 -11.16
CA LEU A 949 -32.06 26.02 -10.78
C LEU A 949 -32.29 25.15 -12.02
N MET A 950 -31.61 24.01 -12.07
CA MET A 950 -31.75 22.98 -13.08
C MET A 950 -32.25 21.70 -12.43
N ASP A 951 -33.56 21.45 -12.52
CA ASP A 951 -34.19 20.22 -12.02
C ASP A 951 -34.32 19.19 -13.16
N GLU A 952 -33.33 18.30 -13.27
CA GLU A 952 -33.33 17.19 -14.22
C GLU A 952 -33.93 15.90 -13.66
N ASN A 953 -34.16 15.85 -12.35
CA ASN A 953 -34.91 14.76 -11.74
C ASN A 953 -36.40 14.82 -12.11
N LYS A 954 -37.00 16.02 -12.05
CA LYS A 954 -38.42 16.25 -12.35
C LYS A 954 -39.34 15.31 -11.57
N MET A 955 -38.93 14.97 -10.34
CA MET A 955 -39.58 13.98 -9.49
C MET A 955 -39.75 12.61 -10.19
N GLY A 956 -38.78 12.17 -10.98
CA GLY A 956 -38.84 10.94 -11.77
C GLY A 956 -39.59 11.06 -13.10
N ASN A 957 -40.11 12.24 -13.48
CA ASN A 957 -40.72 12.46 -14.81
C ASN A 957 -39.72 13.07 -15.79
N HIS A 958 -38.56 12.44 -15.93
CA HIS A 958 -37.48 12.88 -16.80
C HIS A 958 -37.29 11.95 -17.99
N ASP A 959 -36.52 12.40 -18.99
CA ASP A 959 -36.27 11.72 -20.26
C ASP A 959 -34.91 11.00 -20.31
N TYR A 960 -34.30 10.74 -19.16
CA TYR A 960 -33.15 9.86 -19.06
C TYR A 960 -33.62 8.41 -19.18
N ALA A 961 -33.37 7.78 -20.33
CA ALA A 961 -33.69 6.38 -20.57
C ALA A 961 -32.86 5.45 -19.68
N ASP A 962 -33.34 4.22 -19.47
CA ASP A 962 -32.64 3.18 -18.70
C ASP A 962 -31.18 3.00 -19.12
N SER A 963 -30.88 3.03 -20.42
CA SER A 963 -29.52 2.89 -20.93
C SER A 963 -28.53 3.98 -20.50
N LEU A 964 -29.01 5.05 -19.85
CA LEU A 964 -28.20 6.18 -19.38
C LEU A 964 -27.89 6.09 -17.88
N ALA A 965 -28.45 5.10 -17.20
CA ALA A 965 -28.24 4.87 -15.78
C ALA A 965 -27.01 3.99 -15.54
N TYR A 966 -26.21 4.35 -14.54
CA TYR A 966 -25.24 3.43 -13.95
C TYR A 966 -26.03 2.50 -13.03
N ASP A 967 -26.71 3.07 -12.03
CA ASP A 967 -27.60 2.40 -11.10
C ASP A 967 -28.89 3.25 -10.91
N TYR A 968 -29.74 2.92 -9.94
CA TYR A 968 -30.97 3.69 -9.67
C TYR A 968 -30.74 5.10 -9.09
N ASP A 969 -29.50 5.49 -8.82
CA ASP A 969 -29.11 6.73 -8.12
C ASP A 969 -28.10 7.58 -8.93
N HIS A 970 -27.41 6.98 -9.90
CA HIS A 970 -26.31 7.55 -10.67
C HIS A 970 -26.47 7.33 -12.17
N LEU A 971 -25.97 8.28 -12.94
CA LEU A 971 -25.83 8.18 -14.39
C LEU A 971 -24.54 7.44 -14.75
N ASN A 972 -24.57 6.68 -15.85
CA ASN A 972 -23.35 6.15 -16.47
C ASN A 972 -22.70 7.21 -17.36
N VAL A 973 -21.60 6.87 -18.07
CA VAL A 973 -20.92 7.80 -18.99
C VAL A 973 -21.88 8.43 -20.01
N LEU A 974 -22.81 7.69 -20.61
CA LEU A 974 -23.75 8.24 -21.60
C LEU A 974 -24.75 9.20 -20.97
N GLY A 975 -25.26 8.86 -19.78
CA GLY A 975 -26.11 9.76 -19.00
C GLY A 975 -25.37 11.02 -18.57
N ALA A 976 -24.12 10.89 -18.15
CA ALA A 976 -23.23 11.99 -17.80
C ALA A 976 -23.01 12.93 -19.00
N VAL A 977 -22.85 12.39 -20.22
CA VAL A 977 -22.80 13.19 -21.46
C VAL A 977 -24.10 14.00 -21.62
N GLN A 978 -25.26 13.38 -21.45
CA GLN A 978 -26.55 14.06 -21.61
C GLN A 978 -26.74 15.18 -20.59
N ILE A 979 -26.53 14.92 -19.29
CA ILE A 979 -26.70 15.96 -18.28
C ILE A 979 -25.64 17.05 -18.40
N THR A 980 -24.39 16.70 -18.71
CA THR A 980 -23.31 17.68 -18.90
C THR A 980 -23.61 18.60 -20.09
N THR A 981 -24.14 18.06 -21.20
CA THR A 981 -24.56 18.87 -22.36
C THR A 981 -25.65 19.87 -21.99
N ARG A 982 -26.61 19.47 -21.13
CA ARG A 982 -27.66 20.37 -20.63
C ARG A 982 -27.11 21.43 -19.69
N ILE A 983 -26.21 21.05 -18.78
CA ILE A 983 -25.51 21.99 -17.90
C ILE A 983 -24.72 23.00 -18.74
N ASP A 984 -23.94 22.56 -19.73
CA ASP A 984 -23.18 23.43 -20.63
C ASP A 984 -24.08 24.37 -21.44
N SER A 985 -25.27 23.91 -21.83
CA SER A 985 -26.28 24.75 -22.48
C SER A 985 -26.77 25.87 -21.56
N VAL A 986 -27.06 25.56 -20.29
CA VAL A 986 -27.43 26.56 -19.28
C VAL A 986 -26.28 27.54 -19.06
N LEU A 987 -25.06 27.03 -18.87
CA LEU A 987 -23.85 27.84 -18.69
C LEU A 987 -23.67 28.83 -19.85
N ASN A 988 -23.78 28.37 -21.10
CA ASN A 988 -23.67 29.24 -22.28
C ASN A 988 -24.83 30.22 -22.43
N ALA A 989 -26.04 29.88 -21.98
CA ALA A 989 -27.18 30.80 -21.98
C ALA A 989 -27.02 31.92 -20.94
N ILE A 990 -26.30 31.65 -19.85
CA ILE A 990 -26.00 32.62 -18.79
C ILE A 990 -24.59 33.22 -18.95
N LYS A 991 -23.92 33.05 -20.09
CA LYS A 991 -22.65 33.74 -20.39
C LYS A 991 -22.83 35.24 -20.45
#